data_AF-A0A7V8BH30-F1
#
_entry.id   AF-A0A7V8BH30-F1
#
_cell.length_a   1.000
_cell.length_b   1.000
_cell.length_c   1.000
_cell.angle_alpha   90.00
_cell.angle_beta   90.00
_cell.angle_gamma   90.00
#
_symmetry.space_group_name_H-M   'P 1'
#
loop_
_entity.id
_entity.type
_entity.pdbx_description
1 polymer ?
#
loop_
_entity_poly.entity_id
_entity_poly.type
_entity_poly.pdbx_seq_one_letter_code
_entity_poly.pdbx_strand_id
1 'polypeptide(L)'
;MLQGRNFKAALVFAALAGSINAYAAWDAAPTLLDSSANVAGPVQVGIEPFGNAVTVWTQGTDVLSRTWTGSAWTAETIVDTLGTVPEDARISINANGDGVAVWRQPVAGTLQVFAARYTGGSGTWSVPAQLSSLASNALEPRIALGNNAAGAMAVWRQNNGSETNLYASRWNGSSWSAAVAVDNLTGNTNAPNVAVDNVGNAVALWEQFDGGADSVFASVWNGTNWSVPQQLDGLTGFIDTPHLAMTGTGQAIAVWQGFGGGEFNIYASRLPSLLGAWSAPVVLDTLVGSAYDPRIAINSSGNAVVVWEQTNGGVQDLYAARWNGSAWSAPAVVQAAAAGSVGIIKPQVGVDGSGNAIVAYSAGGELMASRGTSGGWGVPVSLEGSPGAVGNPQVAVNSTGQAVAVWQQNQNVYAQHYAPDPTFSVTVSSNPVAGGSASCTPTSGIVSGGSTVCTATANAGYVFTQWTTTWGATNGTCNTATCTIPNITGNATITAHFTAAPAPVNGVCGSANGVAVSSAPTANLCTAGTPSAVAGSGPWTWSCAGSNGGSTASCSAPLLPPTTYPITVIVYPPAAGTASCTPNPVTSGGTTVCTATPNAGYTWSNFVYGPMSSVCGSNPCTIPNVPGAFTVTANFAAAPAAAGDAQPVPTLSHWGLMVLSLLCGAGAWMARRRRQQS
;
A
#
# COMPACT_ATOMS: atom_id res chain seq x y z
N MET A 1 26.82 7.65 -62.34
CA MET A 1 27.59 7.75 -61.09
C MET A 1 26.81 8.71 -60.18
N LEU A 2 25.96 8.29 -59.23
CA LEU A 2 26.23 7.52 -57.98
C LEU A 2 27.43 8.15 -57.26
N GLN A 3 27.45 8.61 -56.01
CA GLN A 3 26.72 8.45 -54.75
C GLN A 3 27.06 9.74 -53.93
N GLY A 4 26.51 10.13 -52.79
CA GLY A 4 25.77 9.48 -51.73
C GLY A 4 26.03 10.32 -50.47
N ARG A 5 24.98 10.74 -49.77
CA ARG A 5 25.08 11.26 -48.40
C ARG A 5 24.03 10.54 -47.56
N ASN A 6 24.58 9.80 -46.59
CA ASN A 6 23.93 8.77 -45.80
C ASN A 6 22.89 9.36 -44.84
N PHE A 7 21.61 9.11 -45.09
CA PHE A 7 20.62 8.95 -44.02
C PHE A 7 20.77 7.53 -43.47
N LYS A 8 21.56 7.37 -42.41
CA LYS A 8 21.45 6.18 -41.55
C LYS A 8 20.42 6.50 -40.47
N ALA A 9 19.17 6.21 -40.76
CA ALA A 9 18.14 6.04 -39.73
C ALA A 9 18.55 4.85 -38.85
N ALA A 10 18.48 5.05 -37.53
CA ALA A 10 18.82 4.06 -36.53
C ALA A 10 17.85 2.87 -36.63
N LEU A 11 18.39 1.71 -36.98
CA LEU A 11 17.71 0.43 -36.99
C LEU A 11 18.49 -0.50 -36.04
N VAL A 12 18.26 -0.40 -34.73
CA VAL A 12 18.73 -1.39 -33.75
C VAL A 12 17.79 -1.44 -32.54
N PHE A 13 17.39 -2.67 -32.19
CA PHE A 13 16.63 -3.16 -31.02
C PHE A 13 15.10 -3.27 -31.15
N ALA A 14 14.67 -4.22 -31.97
CA ALA A 14 13.45 -5.00 -31.73
C ALA A 14 13.81 -6.50 -31.81
N ALA A 15 14.36 -7.04 -30.71
CA ALA A 15 14.42 -8.49 -30.44
C ALA A 15 15.06 -8.72 -29.06
N LEU A 16 14.23 -8.64 -28.01
CA LEU A 16 14.30 -9.35 -26.72
C LEU A 16 13.37 -8.63 -25.71
N ALA A 17 12.09 -8.52 -26.07
CA ALA A 17 11.03 -8.53 -25.08
C ALA A 17 10.36 -9.90 -25.21
N GLY A 18 10.74 -10.81 -24.33
CA GLY A 18 9.99 -12.04 -24.13
C GLY A 18 8.53 -11.69 -23.84
N SER A 19 7.64 -12.52 -24.35
CA SER A 19 6.20 -12.51 -24.12
C SER A 19 5.84 -12.26 -22.66
N ILE A 20 5.53 -11.01 -22.30
CA ILE A 20 4.81 -10.70 -21.07
C ILE A 20 3.92 -9.47 -21.36
N ASN A 21 2.68 -9.82 -21.75
CA ASN A 21 1.41 -9.12 -21.53
C ASN A 21 0.93 -8.03 -22.51
N ALA A 22 -0.08 -8.40 -23.29
CA ALA A 22 -1.08 -7.45 -23.78
C ALA A 22 -1.91 -7.00 -22.58
N TYR A 23 -1.66 -5.78 -22.10
CA TYR A 23 -2.33 -5.16 -20.97
C TYR A 23 -3.14 -3.95 -21.46
N ALA A 24 -4.46 -4.05 -21.36
CA ALA A 24 -5.51 -3.09 -21.74
C ALA A 24 -5.30 -2.43 -23.11
N ALA A 25 -5.86 -3.04 -24.15
CA ALA A 25 -5.70 -2.54 -25.50
C ALA A 25 -7.03 -2.53 -26.26
N TRP A 26 -7.13 -1.54 -27.14
CA TRP A 26 -7.98 -1.66 -28.32
C TRP A 26 -7.54 -2.89 -29.13
N ASP A 27 -8.45 -3.50 -29.88
CA ASP A 27 -8.10 -4.60 -30.76
C ASP A 27 -6.97 -4.20 -31.73
N ALA A 28 -6.18 -5.18 -32.14
CA ALA A 28 -4.98 -4.95 -32.96
C ALA A 28 -5.27 -4.26 -34.30
N ALA A 29 -6.49 -4.38 -34.82
CA ALA A 29 -6.95 -3.72 -36.03
C ALA A 29 -8.46 -3.44 -35.93
N PRO A 30 -8.93 -2.37 -36.61
CA PRO A 30 -10.36 -2.09 -36.69
C PRO A 30 -11.09 -3.17 -37.50
N THR A 31 -12.33 -3.46 -37.10
CA THR A 31 -13.23 -4.36 -37.83
C THR A 31 -14.07 -3.57 -38.82
N LEU A 32 -14.07 -3.99 -40.08
CA LEU A 32 -14.97 -3.48 -41.12
C LEU A 32 -16.38 -4.04 -40.90
N LEU A 33 -17.33 -3.19 -40.53
CA LEU A 33 -18.72 -3.55 -40.37
C LEU A 33 -19.49 -3.48 -41.69
N ASP A 34 -19.13 -2.56 -42.58
CA ASP A 34 -19.85 -2.37 -43.83
C ASP A 34 -18.93 -1.75 -44.89
N SER A 35 -19.02 -2.27 -46.11
CA SER A 35 -18.23 -1.83 -47.26
C SER A 35 -19.04 -1.70 -48.55
N SER A 36 -20.33 -1.36 -48.46
CA SER A 36 -21.13 -1.18 -49.67
C SER A 36 -20.71 0.04 -50.51
N ALA A 37 -21.21 0.11 -51.74
CA ALA A 37 -20.97 1.23 -52.65
C ALA A 37 -21.70 2.53 -52.26
N ASN A 38 -22.70 2.46 -51.37
CA ASN A 38 -23.44 3.63 -50.91
C ASN A 38 -22.79 4.21 -49.66
N VAL A 39 -22.71 5.54 -49.59
CA VAL A 39 -22.23 6.24 -48.39
C VAL A 39 -23.15 5.91 -47.22
N ALA A 40 -22.61 5.27 -46.18
CA ALA A 40 -23.37 5.05 -44.95
C ALA A 40 -23.76 6.37 -44.28
N GLY A 41 -24.88 6.40 -43.58
CA GLY A 41 -25.22 7.46 -42.62
C GLY A 41 -24.52 7.26 -41.26
N PRO A 42 -24.60 8.25 -40.35
CA PRO A 42 -23.94 8.20 -39.04
C PRO A 42 -24.22 6.89 -38.30
N VAL A 43 -23.15 6.16 -37.97
CA VAL A 43 -23.24 4.94 -37.17
C VAL A 43 -23.40 5.28 -35.69
N GLN A 44 -24.19 4.48 -34.99
CA GLN A 44 -24.46 4.62 -33.57
C GLN A 44 -24.24 3.28 -32.88
N VAL A 45 -23.86 3.30 -31.60
CA VAL A 45 -23.57 2.10 -30.82
C VAL A 45 -24.07 2.24 -29.39
N GLY A 46 -24.62 1.15 -28.86
CA GLY A 46 -24.85 0.96 -27.42
C GLY A 46 -24.14 -0.29 -26.95
N ILE A 47 -23.65 -0.29 -25.71
CA ILE A 47 -23.00 -1.44 -25.06
C ILE A 47 -23.68 -1.72 -23.72
N GLU A 48 -23.88 -3.00 -23.41
CA GLU A 48 -24.45 -3.42 -22.13
C GLU A 48 -23.35 -3.87 -21.13
N PRO A 49 -23.66 -3.99 -19.81
CA PRO A 49 -22.69 -4.30 -18.75
C PRO A 49 -21.83 -5.56 -18.92
N PHE A 50 -22.31 -6.61 -19.58
CA PHE A 50 -21.56 -7.83 -19.90
C PHE A 50 -20.70 -7.69 -21.17
N GLY A 51 -20.77 -6.55 -21.86
CA GLY A 51 -19.89 -6.18 -22.96
C GLY A 51 -20.42 -6.49 -24.36
N ASN A 52 -21.65 -6.99 -24.51
CA ASN A 52 -22.29 -7.07 -25.82
C ASN A 52 -22.64 -5.66 -26.31
N ALA A 53 -22.54 -5.42 -27.61
CA ALA A 53 -22.86 -4.13 -28.19
C ALA A 53 -23.76 -4.29 -29.41
N VAL A 54 -24.59 -3.30 -29.70
CA VAL A 54 -25.41 -3.26 -30.92
C VAL A 54 -25.16 -1.96 -31.62
N THR A 55 -24.95 -2.05 -32.93
CA THR A 55 -24.77 -0.91 -33.81
C THR A 55 -25.99 -0.74 -34.71
N VAL A 56 -26.27 0.50 -35.09
CA VAL A 56 -27.22 0.83 -36.15
C VAL A 56 -26.64 1.92 -37.05
N TRP A 57 -26.93 1.84 -38.35
CA TRP A 57 -26.61 2.87 -39.33
C TRP A 57 -27.59 2.80 -40.49
N THR A 58 -27.62 3.83 -41.34
CA THR A 58 -28.42 3.82 -42.57
C THR A 58 -27.52 3.57 -43.77
N GLN A 59 -28.02 2.86 -44.77
CA GLN A 59 -27.32 2.66 -46.02
C GLN A 59 -28.31 2.33 -47.14
N GLY A 60 -28.22 3.07 -48.25
CA GLY A 60 -29.14 2.87 -49.36
C GLY A 60 -30.59 3.05 -48.91
N THR A 61 -31.39 2.00 -48.99
CA THR A 61 -32.80 1.99 -48.55
C THR A 61 -33.01 1.36 -47.18
N ASP A 62 -31.95 0.96 -46.49
CA ASP A 62 -32.05 0.11 -45.31
C ASP A 62 -31.46 0.78 -44.06
N VAL A 63 -32.05 0.47 -42.91
CA VAL A 63 -31.47 0.61 -41.59
C VAL A 63 -30.82 -0.72 -41.24
N LEU A 64 -29.50 -0.70 -41.07
CA LEU A 64 -28.70 -1.91 -40.84
C LEU A 64 -28.25 -1.98 -39.39
N SER A 65 -28.03 -3.21 -38.92
CA SER A 65 -27.53 -3.48 -37.58
C SER A 65 -26.57 -4.68 -37.55
N ARG A 66 -25.59 -4.60 -36.65
CA ARG A 66 -24.77 -5.74 -36.21
C ARG A 66 -24.64 -5.74 -34.70
N THR A 67 -24.47 -6.93 -34.13
CA THR A 67 -24.28 -7.13 -32.70
C THR A 67 -22.89 -7.70 -32.43
N TRP A 68 -22.18 -7.15 -31.46
CA TRP A 68 -20.97 -7.73 -30.88
C TRP A 68 -21.35 -8.67 -29.74
N THR A 69 -20.93 -9.93 -29.79
CA THR A 69 -21.29 -10.98 -28.81
C THR A 69 -20.19 -11.24 -27.77
N GLY A 70 -19.35 -10.24 -27.49
CA GLY A 70 -18.17 -10.37 -26.63
C GLY A 70 -16.95 -11.02 -27.31
N SER A 71 -17.15 -11.71 -28.44
CA SER A 71 -16.07 -12.38 -29.19
C SER A 71 -16.10 -12.13 -30.70
N ALA A 72 -17.26 -11.80 -31.27
CA ALA A 72 -17.42 -11.62 -32.70
C ALA A 72 -18.60 -10.70 -33.02
N TRP A 73 -18.58 -10.11 -34.22
CA TRP A 73 -19.72 -9.42 -34.79
C TRP A 73 -20.66 -10.42 -35.49
N THR A 74 -21.96 -10.25 -35.31
CA THR A 74 -22.97 -11.02 -36.04
C THR A 74 -22.98 -10.65 -37.53
N ALA A 75 -23.66 -11.49 -38.32
CA ALA A 75 -24.09 -11.08 -39.64
C ALA A 75 -24.98 -9.82 -39.57
N GLU A 76 -25.02 -9.09 -40.67
CA GLU A 76 -25.85 -7.91 -40.84
C GLU A 76 -27.34 -8.26 -40.81
N THR A 77 -28.12 -7.37 -40.19
CA THR A 77 -29.57 -7.48 -40.10
C THR A 77 -30.21 -6.18 -40.59
N ILE A 78 -31.21 -6.29 -41.48
CA ILE A 78 -32.07 -5.18 -41.89
C ILE A 78 -33.12 -4.98 -40.80
N VAL A 79 -33.25 -3.75 -40.31
CA VAL A 79 -34.11 -3.38 -39.17
C VAL A 79 -35.43 -2.80 -39.65
N ASP A 80 -35.42 -2.01 -40.71
CA ASP A 80 -36.62 -1.41 -41.26
C ASP A 80 -37.33 -2.35 -42.26
N THR A 81 -38.46 -1.89 -42.79
CA THR A 81 -39.29 -2.68 -43.70
C THR A 81 -39.72 -1.92 -44.95
N LEU A 82 -39.27 -0.67 -45.12
CA LEU A 82 -39.70 0.19 -46.22
C LEU A 82 -38.59 0.30 -47.25
N GLY A 83 -38.92 0.20 -48.54
CA GLY A 83 -37.94 0.39 -49.62
C GLY A 83 -37.57 1.86 -49.91
N THR A 84 -37.76 2.77 -48.95
CA THR A 84 -37.44 4.20 -49.08
C THR A 84 -36.21 4.55 -48.24
N VAL A 85 -35.47 5.59 -48.61
CA VAL A 85 -34.19 5.93 -47.96
C VAL A 85 -34.39 6.39 -46.51
N PRO A 86 -33.86 5.69 -45.50
CA PRO A 86 -33.93 6.11 -44.11
C PRO A 86 -32.80 7.08 -43.76
N GLU A 87 -33.04 7.92 -42.76
CA GLU A 87 -32.10 8.93 -42.26
C GLU A 87 -32.08 8.97 -40.73
N ASP A 88 -30.98 9.49 -40.18
CA ASP A 88 -30.82 9.79 -38.75
C ASP A 88 -31.15 8.63 -37.80
N ALA A 89 -30.65 7.43 -38.10
CA ALA A 89 -30.73 6.30 -37.19
C ALA A 89 -30.00 6.61 -35.86
N ARG A 90 -30.64 6.26 -34.73
CA ARG A 90 -30.14 6.38 -33.36
C ARG A 90 -30.52 5.13 -32.58
N ILE A 91 -29.72 4.74 -31.60
CA ILE A 91 -30.01 3.60 -30.71
C ILE A 91 -29.73 3.97 -29.26
N SER A 92 -30.54 3.44 -28.35
CA SER A 92 -30.25 3.39 -26.92
C SER A 92 -30.39 1.96 -26.42
N ILE A 93 -29.49 1.53 -25.54
CA ILE A 93 -29.46 0.19 -24.94
C ILE A 93 -29.45 0.29 -23.43
N ASN A 94 -30.14 -0.63 -22.77
CA ASN A 94 -30.20 -0.72 -21.33
C ASN A 94 -29.29 -1.83 -20.76
N ALA A 95 -29.23 -1.90 -19.43
CA ALA A 95 -28.39 -2.86 -18.71
C ALA A 95 -28.75 -4.35 -18.95
N ASN A 96 -29.93 -4.64 -19.50
CA ASN A 96 -30.35 -6.01 -19.82
C ASN A 96 -29.96 -6.41 -21.26
N GLY A 97 -29.34 -5.49 -22.02
CA GLY A 97 -29.03 -5.70 -23.44
C GLY A 97 -30.21 -5.46 -24.38
N ASP A 98 -31.37 -5.02 -23.86
CA ASP A 98 -32.48 -4.59 -24.71
C ASP A 98 -32.18 -3.20 -25.28
N GLY A 99 -32.65 -2.96 -26.51
CA GLY A 99 -32.41 -1.71 -27.21
C GLY A 99 -33.65 -1.15 -27.90
N VAL A 100 -33.61 0.13 -28.21
CA VAL A 100 -34.58 0.77 -29.11
C VAL A 100 -33.81 1.60 -30.12
N ALA A 101 -34.02 1.30 -31.40
CA ALA A 101 -33.58 2.14 -32.49
C ALA A 101 -34.71 3.06 -32.94
N VAL A 102 -34.37 4.30 -33.29
CA VAL A 102 -35.26 5.25 -33.96
C VAL A 102 -34.59 5.79 -35.21
N TRP A 103 -35.38 6.10 -36.23
CA TRP A 103 -34.92 6.71 -37.49
C TRP A 103 -36.07 7.50 -38.10
N ARG A 104 -35.79 8.29 -39.14
CA ARG A 104 -36.84 8.86 -39.99
C ARG A 104 -36.81 8.23 -41.38
N GLN A 105 -37.97 8.01 -41.97
CA GLN A 105 -38.07 7.36 -43.28
C GLN A 105 -39.29 7.89 -44.06
N PRO A 106 -39.21 8.06 -45.39
CA PRO A 106 -40.31 8.59 -46.18
C PRO A 106 -41.52 7.64 -46.25
N VAL A 107 -42.69 8.16 -45.91
CA VAL A 107 -44.01 7.56 -46.13
C VAL A 107 -44.80 8.50 -47.02
N ALA A 108 -45.16 8.03 -48.23
CA ALA A 108 -45.83 8.86 -49.24
C ALA A 108 -45.13 10.22 -49.53
N GLY A 109 -43.80 10.25 -49.43
CA GLY A 109 -42.98 11.44 -49.68
C GLY A 109 -42.67 12.30 -48.43
N THR A 110 -43.27 12.00 -47.27
CA THR A 110 -43.02 12.72 -46.01
C THR A 110 -42.17 11.88 -45.07
N LEU A 111 -41.10 12.45 -44.51
CA LEU A 111 -40.28 11.79 -43.50
C LEU A 111 -41.06 11.63 -42.18
N GLN A 112 -41.27 10.38 -41.77
CA GLN A 112 -41.92 10.03 -40.49
C GLN A 112 -40.93 9.30 -39.58
N VAL A 113 -41.10 9.42 -38.27
CA VAL A 113 -40.30 8.73 -37.26
C VAL A 113 -40.79 7.29 -37.10
N PHE A 114 -39.84 6.36 -37.08
CA PHE A 114 -40.07 4.95 -36.80
C PHE A 114 -39.23 4.51 -35.61
N ALA A 115 -39.67 3.44 -34.95
CA ALA A 115 -38.91 2.77 -33.91
C ALA A 115 -39.02 1.26 -34.00
N ALA A 116 -37.91 0.57 -33.76
CA ALA A 116 -37.86 -0.89 -33.59
C ALA A 116 -37.14 -1.23 -32.29
N ARG A 117 -37.60 -2.29 -31.63
CA ARG A 117 -37.02 -2.76 -30.36
C ARG A 117 -36.12 -3.95 -30.61
N TYR A 118 -34.93 -3.93 -30.03
CA TYR A 118 -34.00 -5.04 -29.99
C TYR A 118 -34.17 -5.78 -28.65
N THR A 119 -34.33 -7.11 -28.71
CA THR A 119 -34.39 -7.96 -27.52
C THR A 119 -33.05 -8.66 -27.34
N GLY A 120 -32.31 -8.29 -26.29
CA GLY A 120 -30.93 -8.76 -26.09
C GLY A 120 -30.84 -10.27 -25.92
N GLY A 121 -31.77 -10.86 -25.17
CA GLY A 121 -31.78 -12.30 -24.90
C GLY A 121 -32.00 -13.19 -26.12
N SER A 122 -32.63 -12.69 -27.18
CA SER A 122 -32.87 -13.42 -28.44
C SER A 122 -32.07 -12.89 -29.63
N GLY A 123 -31.51 -11.69 -29.53
CA GLY A 123 -30.79 -11.03 -30.62
C GLY A 123 -31.70 -10.60 -31.78
N THR A 124 -32.98 -10.32 -31.52
CA THR A 124 -34.00 -10.07 -32.56
C THR A 124 -34.59 -8.66 -32.50
N TRP A 125 -34.86 -8.09 -33.68
CA TRP A 125 -35.61 -6.84 -33.84
C TRP A 125 -37.12 -7.07 -33.95
N SER A 126 -37.91 -6.18 -33.36
CA SER A 126 -39.36 -6.12 -33.58
C SER A 126 -39.69 -5.52 -34.95
N VAL A 127 -40.91 -5.75 -35.42
CA VAL A 127 -41.46 -4.97 -36.55
C VAL A 127 -41.42 -3.47 -36.21
N PRO A 128 -40.99 -2.59 -37.13
CA PRO A 128 -41.00 -1.15 -36.92
C PRO A 128 -42.40 -0.59 -36.64
N ALA A 129 -42.49 0.33 -35.69
CA ALA A 129 -43.68 1.12 -35.40
C ALA A 129 -43.48 2.57 -35.83
N GLN A 130 -44.41 3.14 -36.59
CA GLN A 130 -44.43 4.57 -36.91
C GLN A 130 -44.90 5.36 -35.69
N LEU A 131 -44.13 6.38 -35.29
CA LEU A 131 -44.40 7.20 -34.09
C LEU A 131 -45.04 8.55 -34.42
N SER A 132 -44.67 9.15 -35.55
CA SER A 132 -45.19 10.44 -35.99
C SER A 132 -46.30 10.29 -37.03
N SER A 133 -47.20 11.26 -37.09
CA SER A 133 -48.36 11.21 -38.00
C SER A 133 -48.71 12.55 -38.65
N LEU A 134 -47.95 13.62 -38.39
CA LEU A 134 -48.21 14.92 -39.04
C LEU A 134 -47.76 14.91 -40.49
N ALA A 135 -48.38 15.76 -41.31
CA ALA A 135 -48.11 15.82 -42.75
C ALA A 135 -46.75 16.41 -43.12
N SER A 136 -46.08 17.11 -42.18
CA SER A 136 -44.73 17.66 -42.38
C SER A 136 -43.64 16.64 -42.07
N ASN A 137 -42.44 16.87 -42.58
CA ASN A 137 -41.26 16.08 -42.24
C ASN A 137 -40.96 16.14 -40.73
N ALA A 138 -40.69 14.99 -40.14
CA ALA A 138 -40.09 14.88 -38.82
C ALA A 138 -38.56 15.02 -38.90
N LEU A 139 -37.97 15.70 -37.93
CA LEU A 139 -36.55 16.06 -37.89
C LEU A 139 -35.92 15.59 -36.58
N GLU A 140 -34.64 15.20 -36.66
CA GLU A 140 -33.76 14.92 -35.50
C GLU A 140 -34.38 14.01 -34.42
N PRO A 141 -34.81 12.78 -34.75
CA PRO A 141 -35.31 11.87 -33.74
C PRO A 141 -34.21 11.49 -32.75
N ARG A 142 -34.56 11.43 -31.47
CA ARG A 142 -33.69 10.98 -30.36
C ARG A 142 -34.44 9.95 -29.54
N ILE A 143 -33.69 9.07 -28.91
CA ILE A 143 -34.22 7.97 -28.09
C ILE A 143 -33.40 7.83 -26.83
N ALA A 144 -34.09 7.59 -25.71
CA ALA A 144 -33.48 7.11 -24.48
C ALA A 144 -34.29 5.95 -23.91
N LEU A 145 -33.59 5.00 -23.29
CA LEU A 145 -34.16 3.78 -22.73
C LEU A 145 -33.70 3.60 -21.29
N GLY A 146 -34.65 3.42 -20.37
CA GLY A 146 -34.41 3.00 -19.00
C GLY A 146 -34.20 1.48 -18.86
N ASN A 147 -33.75 1.03 -17.69
CA ASN A 147 -33.50 -0.39 -17.42
C ASN A 147 -34.76 -1.25 -17.30
N ASN A 148 -35.94 -0.66 -17.12
CA ASN A 148 -37.19 -1.41 -17.16
C ASN A 148 -37.67 -1.61 -18.60
N ALA A 149 -38.29 -2.76 -18.88
CA ALA A 149 -38.89 -3.08 -20.19
C ALA A 149 -39.98 -2.05 -20.64
N ALA A 150 -40.48 -1.25 -19.71
CA ALA A 150 -41.40 -0.13 -19.90
C ALA A 150 -40.69 1.19 -19.52
N GLY A 151 -39.93 1.77 -20.46
CA GLY A 151 -39.18 2.98 -20.15
C GLY A 151 -38.41 3.57 -21.31
N ALA A 152 -38.94 3.53 -22.53
CA ALA A 152 -38.33 4.25 -23.66
C ALA A 152 -39.07 5.56 -23.93
N MET A 153 -38.33 6.61 -24.27
CA MET A 153 -38.88 7.90 -24.69
C MET A 153 -38.21 8.34 -25.98
N ALA A 154 -38.99 8.43 -27.05
CA ALA A 154 -38.56 9.03 -28.31
C ALA A 154 -39.01 10.49 -28.34
N VAL A 155 -38.13 11.39 -28.79
CA VAL A 155 -38.47 12.80 -29.07
C VAL A 155 -38.03 13.19 -30.47
N TRP A 156 -38.75 14.09 -31.13
CA TRP A 156 -38.41 14.60 -32.45
C TRP A 156 -39.02 15.98 -32.67
N ARG A 157 -38.53 16.69 -33.69
CA ARG A 157 -39.09 17.97 -34.10
C ARG A 157 -40.03 17.78 -35.28
N GLN A 158 -41.18 18.45 -35.28
CA GLN A 158 -42.11 18.38 -36.41
C GLN A 158 -42.95 19.65 -36.53
N ASN A 159 -43.23 20.08 -37.75
CA ASN A 159 -44.04 21.27 -37.99
C ASN A 159 -45.54 20.95 -37.84
N ASN A 160 -46.22 21.69 -36.98
CA ASN A 160 -47.65 21.50 -36.71
C ASN A 160 -48.58 22.23 -37.71
N GLY A 161 -48.02 22.82 -38.77
CA GLY A 161 -48.68 23.71 -39.72
C GLY A 161 -48.38 25.20 -39.50
N SER A 162 -47.81 25.56 -38.35
CA SER A 162 -47.42 26.94 -38.02
C SER A 162 -45.96 27.02 -37.58
N GLU A 163 -45.56 26.18 -36.62
CA GLU A 163 -44.25 26.20 -35.99
C GLU A 163 -43.70 24.79 -35.87
N THR A 164 -42.38 24.68 -35.72
CA THR A 164 -41.69 23.41 -35.48
C THR A 164 -41.63 23.15 -33.98
N ASN A 165 -42.45 22.21 -33.51
CA ASN A 165 -42.57 21.85 -32.09
C ASN A 165 -41.81 20.56 -31.78
N LEU A 166 -41.51 20.37 -30.51
CA LEU A 166 -40.95 19.16 -29.94
C LEU A 166 -42.08 18.18 -29.60
N TYR A 167 -42.03 16.99 -30.19
CA TYR A 167 -42.97 15.91 -29.92
C TYR A 167 -42.28 14.77 -29.18
N ALA A 168 -43.06 14.03 -28.41
CA ALA A 168 -42.63 12.82 -27.72
C ALA A 168 -43.62 11.66 -27.90
N SER A 169 -43.08 10.44 -27.94
CA SER A 169 -43.85 9.19 -27.79
C SER A 169 -43.13 8.27 -26.82
N ARG A 170 -43.89 7.62 -25.94
CA ARG A 170 -43.39 6.79 -24.85
C ARG A 170 -43.72 5.32 -25.09
N TRP A 171 -42.74 4.45 -24.90
CA TRP A 171 -42.96 3.01 -24.80
C TRP A 171 -43.33 2.62 -23.36
N ASN A 172 -44.49 1.99 -23.18
CA ASN A 172 -45.01 1.59 -21.87
C ASN A 172 -44.81 0.11 -21.53
N GLY A 173 -44.01 -0.63 -22.31
CA GLY A 173 -43.82 -2.08 -22.16
C GLY A 173 -44.61 -2.92 -23.16
N SER A 174 -45.69 -2.39 -23.72
CA SER A 174 -46.53 -3.08 -24.70
C SER A 174 -46.75 -2.31 -26.00
N SER A 175 -46.78 -0.98 -25.93
CA SER A 175 -47.12 -0.11 -27.06
C SER A 175 -46.44 1.26 -26.92
N TRP A 176 -46.24 1.91 -28.06
CA TRP A 176 -45.93 3.35 -28.11
C TRP A 176 -47.20 4.17 -27.87
N SER A 177 -47.08 5.27 -27.13
CA SER A 177 -48.17 6.23 -26.99
C SER A 177 -48.38 7.02 -28.29
N ALA A 178 -49.54 7.66 -28.41
CA ALA A 178 -49.70 8.73 -29.40
C ALA A 178 -48.64 9.83 -29.16
N ALA A 179 -48.24 10.49 -30.23
CA ALA A 179 -47.35 11.64 -30.16
C ALA A 179 -48.01 12.79 -29.41
N VAL A 180 -47.28 13.40 -28.47
CA VAL A 180 -47.72 14.58 -27.72
C VAL A 180 -46.68 15.69 -27.85
N ALA A 181 -47.13 16.93 -27.97
CA ALA A 181 -46.24 18.09 -27.90
C ALA A 181 -45.66 18.22 -26.48
N VAL A 182 -44.37 18.52 -26.39
CA VAL A 182 -43.63 18.72 -25.13
C VAL A 182 -43.49 20.20 -24.83
N ASP A 183 -43.22 21.01 -25.84
CA ASP A 183 -43.18 22.46 -25.72
C ASP A 183 -44.59 23.05 -25.76
N ASN A 184 -44.72 24.25 -25.18
CA ASN A 184 -45.94 25.05 -25.18
C ASN A 184 -45.64 26.53 -25.43
N LEU A 185 -44.48 26.82 -26.00
CA LEU A 185 -43.98 28.16 -26.27
C LEU A 185 -44.09 28.46 -27.77
N THR A 186 -44.08 29.74 -28.12
CA THR A 186 -43.98 30.17 -29.52
C THR A 186 -42.54 30.08 -29.98
N GLY A 187 -42.33 29.78 -31.26
CA GLY A 187 -41.02 29.75 -31.88
C GLY A 187 -40.53 28.33 -32.14
N ASN A 188 -39.64 28.21 -33.12
CA ASN A 188 -39.17 26.90 -33.57
C ASN A 188 -38.23 26.27 -32.54
N THR A 189 -38.43 24.97 -32.33
CA THR A 189 -37.53 24.11 -31.56
C THR A 189 -36.37 23.61 -32.41
N ASN A 190 -35.20 23.41 -31.79
CA ASN A 190 -33.96 22.88 -32.37
C ASN A 190 -33.24 21.93 -31.39
N ALA A 191 -32.33 21.10 -31.92
CA ALA A 191 -31.37 20.26 -31.19
C ALA A 191 -31.94 19.49 -29.97
N PRO A 192 -33.00 18.67 -30.13
CA PRO A 192 -33.63 18.00 -29.01
C PRO A 192 -32.71 16.93 -28.42
N ASN A 193 -32.85 16.68 -27.13
CA ASN A 193 -32.21 15.62 -26.37
C ASN A 193 -33.24 15.02 -25.40
N VAL A 194 -33.06 13.75 -25.06
CA VAL A 194 -33.89 13.07 -24.06
C VAL A 194 -33.04 12.11 -23.25
N ALA A 195 -33.32 12.01 -21.95
CA ALA A 195 -32.74 11.00 -21.07
C ALA A 195 -33.85 10.39 -20.21
N VAL A 196 -33.72 9.12 -19.84
CA VAL A 196 -34.74 8.35 -19.12
C VAL A 196 -34.14 7.65 -17.89
N ASP A 197 -34.86 7.64 -16.77
CA ASP A 197 -34.48 6.93 -15.55
C ASP A 197 -34.89 5.45 -15.63
N ASN A 198 -34.52 4.65 -14.64
CA ASN A 198 -34.81 3.21 -14.65
C ASN A 198 -36.32 2.90 -14.59
N VAL A 199 -37.14 3.82 -14.09
CA VAL A 199 -38.61 3.66 -13.95
C VAL A 199 -39.33 4.18 -15.20
N GLY A 200 -38.60 4.82 -16.12
CA GLY A 200 -39.10 5.38 -17.35
C GLY A 200 -39.45 6.86 -17.26
N ASN A 201 -39.22 7.56 -16.15
CA ASN A 201 -39.38 9.02 -16.13
C ASN A 201 -38.31 9.68 -17.00
N ALA A 202 -38.61 10.84 -17.58
CA ALA A 202 -37.76 11.42 -18.61
C ALA A 202 -37.48 12.90 -18.38
N VAL A 203 -36.38 13.36 -18.95
CA VAL A 203 -36.07 14.78 -19.13
C VAL A 203 -35.87 15.01 -20.61
N ALA A 204 -36.61 15.96 -21.19
CA ALA A 204 -36.35 16.50 -22.51
C ALA A 204 -35.59 17.82 -22.37
N LEU A 205 -34.62 18.05 -23.25
CA LEU A 205 -33.80 19.27 -23.33
C LEU A 205 -33.77 19.72 -24.80
N TRP A 206 -33.99 20.99 -25.08
CA TRP A 206 -34.00 21.51 -26.46
C TRP A 206 -33.63 22.99 -26.50
N GLU A 207 -33.31 23.47 -27.70
CA GLU A 207 -33.23 24.89 -28.02
C GLU A 207 -34.59 25.37 -28.52
N GLN A 208 -35.00 26.57 -28.12
CA GLN A 208 -36.19 27.20 -28.70
C GLN A 208 -36.01 28.71 -28.82
N PHE A 209 -36.44 29.24 -29.96
CA PHE A 209 -36.45 30.67 -30.21
C PHE A 209 -37.47 31.36 -29.32
N ASP A 210 -37.02 32.32 -28.50
CA ASP A 210 -37.85 33.01 -27.50
C ASP A 210 -38.32 34.41 -27.92
N GLY A 211 -38.07 34.80 -29.18
CA GLY A 211 -38.38 36.12 -29.73
C GLY A 211 -37.16 37.03 -29.89
N GLY A 212 -36.04 36.73 -29.23
CA GLY A 212 -34.77 37.45 -29.37
C GLY A 212 -33.62 36.55 -29.83
N ALA A 213 -33.45 35.39 -29.19
CA ALA A 213 -32.42 34.40 -29.48
C ALA A 213 -32.95 32.98 -29.20
N ASP A 214 -32.14 31.96 -29.50
CA ASP A 214 -32.41 30.61 -29.03
C ASP A 214 -32.00 30.47 -27.57
N SER A 215 -32.86 29.86 -26.75
CA SER A 215 -32.66 29.62 -25.32
C SER A 215 -32.72 28.11 -25.03
N VAL A 216 -32.05 27.65 -23.96
CA VAL A 216 -32.08 26.24 -23.55
C VAL A 216 -33.29 25.99 -22.66
N PHE A 217 -34.18 25.10 -23.09
CA PHE A 217 -35.34 24.69 -22.32
C PHE A 217 -35.26 23.22 -21.91
N ALA A 218 -35.83 22.92 -20.74
CA ALA A 218 -36.03 21.55 -20.28
C ALA A 218 -37.46 21.33 -19.78
N SER A 219 -37.97 20.11 -19.95
CA SER A 219 -39.23 19.65 -19.36
C SER A 219 -39.06 18.23 -18.81
N VAL A 220 -39.73 17.97 -17.68
CA VAL A 220 -39.64 16.72 -16.94
C VAL A 220 -40.94 15.94 -17.10
N TRP A 221 -40.83 14.70 -17.56
CA TRP A 221 -41.93 13.74 -17.54
C TRP A 221 -41.98 13.03 -16.20
N ASN A 222 -43.07 13.23 -15.45
CA ASN A 222 -43.25 12.70 -14.10
C ASN A 222 -43.99 11.35 -14.02
N GLY A 223 -44.12 10.65 -15.15
CA GLY A 223 -44.92 9.42 -15.26
C GLY A 223 -46.30 9.65 -15.88
N THR A 224 -46.84 10.87 -15.79
CA THR A 224 -48.19 11.19 -16.29
C THR A 224 -48.22 12.35 -17.28
N ASN A 225 -47.46 13.42 -17.02
CA ASN A 225 -47.43 14.62 -17.86
C ASN A 225 -46.00 15.18 -17.94
N TRP A 226 -45.76 15.95 -18.99
CA TRP A 226 -44.62 16.86 -19.08
C TRP A 226 -44.85 18.08 -18.17
N SER A 227 -43.81 18.53 -17.48
CA SER A 227 -43.83 19.79 -16.75
C SER A 227 -43.90 20.98 -17.72
N VAL A 228 -44.24 22.15 -17.20
CA VAL A 228 -44.05 23.39 -17.96
C VAL A 228 -42.57 23.50 -18.35
N PRO A 229 -42.24 23.82 -19.62
CA PRO A 229 -40.88 24.11 -20.04
C PRO A 229 -40.21 25.15 -19.15
N GLN A 230 -39.00 24.84 -18.68
CA GLN A 230 -38.16 25.73 -17.89
C GLN A 230 -36.93 26.14 -18.71
N GLN A 231 -36.70 27.45 -18.84
CA GLN A 231 -35.46 28.00 -19.39
C GLN A 231 -34.30 27.81 -18.40
N LEU A 232 -33.11 27.41 -18.90
CA LEU A 232 -31.95 27.04 -18.07
C LEU A 232 -30.77 28.03 -18.15
N ASP A 233 -30.57 28.68 -19.29
CA ASP A 233 -29.35 29.43 -19.59
C ASP A 233 -29.33 30.83 -18.96
N GLY A 234 -30.47 31.53 -18.95
CA GLY A 234 -30.55 32.92 -18.47
C GLY A 234 -29.62 33.88 -19.23
N LEU A 235 -29.21 33.53 -20.44
CA LEU A 235 -28.33 34.30 -21.30
C LEU A 235 -29.17 35.09 -22.32
N THR A 236 -28.54 36.08 -22.95
CA THR A 236 -29.15 36.87 -24.03
C THR A 236 -28.40 36.72 -25.36
N GLY A 237 -27.39 35.84 -25.39
CA GLY A 237 -26.54 35.58 -26.55
C GLY A 237 -26.92 34.28 -27.26
N PHE A 238 -26.20 33.96 -28.34
CA PHE A 238 -26.40 32.72 -29.08
C PHE A 238 -26.14 31.49 -28.21
N ILE A 239 -27.00 30.49 -28.33
CA ILE A 239 -26.90 29.19 -27.70
C ILE A 239 -26.85 28.14 -28.81
N ASP A 240 -26.08 27.08 -28.61
CA ASP A 240 -26.06 25.93 -29.52
C ASP A 240 -25.68 24.64 -28.78
N THR A 241 -25.93 23.50 -29.40
CA THR A 241 -25.40 22.17 -29.03
C THR A 241 -25.69 21.71 -27.59
N PRO A 242 -26.95 21.75 -27.10
CA PRO A 242 -27.27 21.20 -25.80
C PRO A 242 -27.08 19.69 -25.80
N HIS A 243 -26.56 19.17 -24.70
CA HIS A 243 -26.44 17.75 -24.44
C HIS A 243 -26.88 17.42 -23.01
N LEU A 244 -27.49 16.25 -22.84
CA LEU A 244 -28.08 15.81 -21.59
C LEU A 244 -27.56 14.41 -21.23
N ALA A 245 -27.18 14.23 -19.97
CA ALA A 245 -26.92 12.91 -19.41
C ALA A 245 -27.68 12.75 -18.08
N MET A 246 -28.21 11.56 -17.81
CA MET A 246 -28.98 11.28 -16.61
C MET A 246 -28.64 9.91 -16.04
N THR A 247 -28.60 9.81 -14.71
CA THR A 247 -28.47 8.54 -14.01
C THR A 247 -29.78 7.77 -14.04
N GLY A 248 -29.71 6.46 -13.82
CA GLY A 248 -30.91 5.61 -13.69
C GLY A 248 -31.83 5.97 -12.52
N THR A 249 -31.45 6.88 -11.63
CA THR A 249 -32.27 7.40 -10.52
C THR A 249 -32.83 8.80 -10.77
N GLY A 250 -32.54 9.40 -11.94
CA GLY A 250 -33.11 10.69 -12.34
C GLY A 250 -32.30 11.92 -11.92
N GLN A 251 -31.04 11.77 -11.52
CA GLN A 251 -30.10 12.89 -11.44
C GLN A 251 -29.59 13.22 -12.84
N ALA A 252 -29.79 14.45 -13.32
CA ALA A 252 -29.45 14.87 -14.67
C ALA A 252 -28.44 16.03 -14.69
N ILE A 253 -27.67 16.12 -15.76
CA ILE A 253 -26.77 17.24 -16.07
C ILE A 253 -26.99 17.63 -17.52
N ALA A 254 -27.32 18.90 -17.74
CA ALA A 254 -27.38 19.53 -19.05
C ALA A 254 -26.11 20.35 -19.25
N VAL A 255 -25.55 20.31 -20.46
CA VAL A 255 -24.45 21.16 -20.91
C VAL A 255 -24.80 21.79 -22.25
N TRP A 256 -24.29 22.98 -22.52
CA TRP A 256 -24.51 23.68 -23.78
C TRP A 256 -23.39 24.69 -24.06
N GLN A 257 -23.26 25.07 -25.31
CA GLN A 257 -22.44 26.20 -25.74
C GLN A 257 -23.27 27.47 -25.67
N GLY A 258 -22.71 28.56 -25.14
CA GLY A 258 -23.38 29.85 -25.05
C GLY A 258 -22.45 31.04 -25.26
N PHE A 259 -22.91 32.06 -25.97
CA PHE A 259 -22.16 33.30 -26.18
C PHE A 259 -22.36 34.26 -25.01
N GLY A 260 -21.29 34.57 -24.29
CA GLY A 260 -21.31 35.47 -23.14
C GLY A 260 -19.95 36.13 -22.93
N GLY A 261 -19.92 37.41 -22.54
CA GLY A 261 -18.66 38.10 -22.25
C GLY A 261 -17.73 38.36 -23.43
N GLY A 262 -18.19 38.13 -24.68
CA GLY A 262 -17.42 38.33 -25.91
C GLY A 262 -16.86 37.06 -26.56
N GLU A 263 -17.11 35.89 -25.97
CA GLU A 263 -16.66 34.58 -26.48
C GLU A 263 -17.73 33.48 -26.25
N PHE A 264 -17.61 32.36 -26.97
CA PHE A 264 -18.41 31.17 -26.67
C PHE A 264 -17.83 30.42 -25.48
N ASN A 265 -18.68 30.04 -24.54
CA ASN A 265 -18.32 29.29 -23.33
C ASN A 265 -19.19 28.04 -23.21
N ILE A 266 -18.72 27.05 -22.45
CA ILE A 266 -19.46 25.84 -22.07
C ILE A 266 -20.10 26.04 -20.71
N TYR A 267 -21.42 25.91 -20.68
CA TYR A 267 -22.22 26.01 -19.46
C TYR A 267 -22.72 24.64 -19.03
N ALA A 268 -22.96 24.49 -17.73
CA ALA A 268 -23.61 23.32 -17.17
C ALA A 268 -24.69 23.71 -16.16
N SER A 269 -25.82 23.00 -16.18
CA SER A 269 -26.81 23.02 -15.11
C SER A 269 -27.16 21.60 -14.68
N ARG A 270 -27.47 21.43 -13.39
CA ARG A 270 -27.67 20.13 -12.76
C ARG A 270 -29.06 20.05 -12.16
N LEU A 271 -29.72 18.91 -12.38
CA LEU A 271 -30.98 18.54 -11.75
C LEU A 271 -30.69 17.42 -10.73
N PRO A 272 -30.70 17.70 -9.41
CA PRO A 272 -30.34 16.71 -8.40
C PRO A 272 -31.29 15.50 -8.35
N SER A 273 -32.57 15.72 -8.69
CA SER A 273 -33.59 14.69 -8.84
C SER A 273 -34.73 15.24 -9.70
N LEU A 274 -35.58 14.39 -10.27
CA LEU A 274 -36.72 14.78 -11.11
C LEU A 274 -37.80 15.60 -10.38
N LEU A 275 -37.78 15.64 -9.05
CA LEU A 275 -38.66 16.49 -8.23
C LEU A 275 -37.95 17.76 -7.74
N GLY A 276 -36.65 17.89 -8.02
CA GLY A 276 -35.83 19.04 -7.64
C GLY A 276 -35.95 20.18 -8.65
N ALA A 277 -35.18 21.24 -8.40
CA ALA A 277 -34.98 22.34 -9.34
C ALA A 277 -33.62 22.22 -10.02
N TRP A 278 -33.54 22.69 -11.25
CA TRP A 278 -32.26 22.92 -11.92
C TRP A 278 -31.42 23.94 -11.17
N SER A 279 -30.12 23.71 -11.08
CA SER A 279 -29.19 24.69 -10.54
C SER A 279 -29.06 25.90 -11.47
N ALA A 280 -28.60 27.04 -10.93
CA ALA A 280 -28.10 28.10 -11.78
C ALA A 280 -26.98 27.56 -12.69
N PRO A 281 -26.87 28.04 -13.94
CA PRO A 281 -25.84 27.62 -14.87
C PRO A 281 -24.45 28.06 -14.39
N VAL A 282 -23.45 27.22 -14.61
CA VAL A 282 -22.05 27.52 -14.29
C VAL A 282 -21.19 27.35 -15.54
N VAL A 283 -20.22 28.25 -15.73
CA VAL A 283 -19.22 28.15 -16.81
C VAL A 283 -18.18 27.09 -16.44
N LEU A 284 -17.83 26.22 -17.39
CA LEU A 284 -16.85 25.14 -17.21
C LEU A 284 -15.47 25.50 -17.78
N ASP A 285 -15.43 26.17 -18.92
CA ASP A 285 -14.21 26.53 -19.65
C ASP A 285 -13.64 27.86 -19.14
N THR A 286 -12.99 27.84 -17.99
CA THR A 286 -12.39 29.05 -17.41
C THR A 286 -11.08 29.48 -18.10
N LEU A 287 -10.89 29.13 -19.37
CA LEU A 287 -9.70 29.40 -20.18
C LEU A 287 -9.98 30.52 -21.18
N VAL A 288 -8.92 31.16 -21.69
CA VAL A 288 -9.07 32.20 -22.71
C VAL A 288 -9.40 31.56 -24.06
N GLY A 289 -10.31 32.18 -24.81
CA GLY A 289 -10.70 31.76 -26.14
C GLY A 289 -12.01 30.97 -26.13
N SER A 290 -12.65 30.89 -27.28
CA SER A 290 -13.97 30.28 -27.39
C SER A 290 -13.94 28.75 -27.31
N ALA A 291 -14.94 28.19 -26.63
CA ALA A 291 -15.18 26.76 -26.51
C ALA A 291 -16.44 26.30 -27.27
N TYR A 292 -16.40 25.09 -27.82
CA TYR A 292 -17.41 24.56 -28.73
C TYR A 292 -17.71 23.06 -28.52
N ASP A 293 -18.84 22.61 -29.06
CA ASP A 293 -19.23 21.19 -29.19
C ASP A 293 -19.10 20.36 -27.89
N PRO A 294 -19.75 20.77 -26.77
CA PRO A 294 -19.66 20.03 -25.54
C PRO A 294 -20.36 18.67 -25.65
N ARG A 295 -19.73 17.63 -25.11
CA ARG A 295 -20.38 16.32 -24.87
C ARG A 295 -20.27 15.93 -23.41
N ILE A 296 -21.27 15.20 -22.92
CA ILE A 296 -21.32 14.74 -21.53
C ILE A 296 -21.67 13.25 -21.46
N ALA A 297 -21.04 12.55 -20.52
CA ALA A 297 -21.46 11.24 -20.06
C ALA A 297 -21.45 11.19 -18.53
N ILE A 298 -22.35 10.39 -17.96
CA ILE A 298 -22.53 10.22 -16.52
C ILE A 298 -22.62 8.74 -16.17
N ASN A 299 -22.02 8.34 -15.06
CA ASN A 299 -22.14 6.97 -14.55
C ASN A 299 -23.29 6.84 -13.53
N SER A 300 -23.58 5.61 -13.10
CA SER A 300 -24.68 5.32 -12.16
C SER A 300 -24.52 5.96 -10.78
N SER A 301 -23.31 6.35 -10.38
CA SER A 301 -23.04 7.06 -9.12
C SER A 301 -23.21 8.58 -9.25
N GLY A 302 -23.52 9.08 -10.45
CA GLY A 302 -23.64 10.50 -10.72
C GLY A 302 -22.32 11.21 -11.02
N ASN A 303 -21.20 10.49 -11.14
CA ASN A 303 -19.95 11.08 -11.60
C ASN A 303 -20.03 11.31 -13.11
N ALA A 304 -19.66 12.51 -13.56
CA ALA A 304 -19.78 12.89 -14.97
C ALA A 304 -18.48 13.44 -15.53
N VAL A 305 -18.31 13.31 -16.84
CA VAL A 305 -17.23 13.94 -17.59
C VAL A 305 -17.83 14.73 -18.75
N VAL A 306 -17.44 15.99 -18.85
CA VAL A 306 -17.75 16.87 -19.97
C VAL A 306 -16.48 17.07 -20.77
N VAL A 307 -16.56 16.97 -22.09
CA VAL A 307 -15.47 17.26 -23.03
C VAL A 307 -15.90 18.32 -24.02
N TRP A 308 -14.96 19.17 -24.47
CA TRP A 308 -15.24 20.24 -25.42
C TRP A 308 -14.00 20.62 -26.23
N GLU A 309 -14.23 21.28 -27.35
CA GLU A 309 -13.21 21.88 -28.20
C GLU A 309 -12.87 23.28 -27.67
N GLN A 310 -11.60 23.58 -27.44
CA GLN A 310 -11.13 24.87 -26.92
C GLN A 310 -10.22 25.57 -27.93
N THR A 311 -10.54 26.81 -28.30
CA THR A 311 -9.65 27.61 -29.13
C THR A 311 -8.42 28.05 -28.34
N ASN A 312 -7.23 27.65 -28.79
CA ASN A 312 -5.96 28.04 -28.21
C ASN A 312 -4.95 28.38 -29.32
N GLY A 313 -4.55 29.65 -29.43
CA GLY A 313 -3.57 30.08 -30.44
C GLY A 313 -4.01 29.87 -31.90
N GLY A 314 -5.32 29.85 -32.17
CA GLY A 314 -5.89 29.66 -33.51
C GLY A 314 -6.11 28.20 -33.94
N VAL A 315 -5.85 27.24 -33.06
CA VAL A 315 -6.18 25.81 -33.24
C VAL A 315 -7.14 25.34 -32.13
N GLN A 316 -7.86 24.24 -32.37
CA GLN A 316 -8.78 23.64 -31.40
C GLN A 316 -8.10 22.50 -30.64
N ASP A 317 -7.90 22.69 -29.34
CA ASP A 317 -7.47 21.68 -28.37
C ASP A 317 -8.70 20.93 -27.81
N LEU A 318 -8.49 19.75 -27.23
CA LEU A 318 -9.55 19.00 -26.55
C LEU A 318 -9.37 19.09 -25.04
N TYR A 319 -10.39 19.57 -24.34
CA TYR A 319 -10.41 19.72 -22.89
C TYR A 319 -11.54 18.92 -22.25
N ALA A 320 -11.41 18.72 -20.94
CA ALA A 320 -12.42 18.06 -20.14
C ALA A 320 -12.52 18.62 -18.71
N ALA A 321 -13.72 18.51 -18.14
CA ALA A 321 -14.00 18.74 -16.72
C ALA A 321 -14.75 17.54 -16.14
N ARG A 322 -14.48 17.25 -14.87
CA ARG A 322 -15.09 16.12 -14.15
C ARG A 322 -15.98 16.62 -13.04
N TRP A 323 -17.18 16.04 -12.93
CA TRP A 323 -18.06 16.21 -11.78
C TRP A 323 -17.93 15.01 -10.85
N ASN A 324 -17.62 15.26 -9.58
CA ASN A 324 -17.38 14.22 -8.57
C ASN A 324 -18.57 14.01 -7.60
N GLY A 325 -19.75 14.50 -7.95
CA GLY A 325 -20.93 14.52 -7.07
C GLY A 325 -21.08 15.79 -6.23
N SER A 326 -20.03 16.60 -6.09
CA SER A 326 -20.03 17.82 -5.27
C SER A 326 -19.49 19.06 -5.95
N ALA A 327 -18.48 18.92 -6.80
CA ALA A 327 -17.82 20.02 -7.49
C ALA A 327 -17.32 19.59 -8.88
N TRP A 328 -17.18 20.58 -9.76
CA TRP A 328 -16.47 20.44 -11.03
C TRP A 328 -14.96 20.58 -10.79
N SER A 329 -14.16 19.77 -11.48
CA SER A 329 -12.72 19.97 -11.57
C SER A 329 -12.40 21.20 -12.43
N ALA A 330 -11.19 21.75 -12.29
CA ALA A 330 -10.66 22.66 -13.29
C ALA A 330 -10.56 21.96 -14.67
N PRO A 331 -10.61 22.72 -15.78
CA PRO A 331 -10.33 22.21 -17.12
C PRO A 331 -8.99 21.49 -17.19
N ALA A 332 -9.01 20.26 -17.70
CA ALA A 332 -7.84 19.46 -17.96
C ALA A 332 -7.71 19.18 -19.45
N VAL A 333 -6.53 19.40 -20.01
CA VAL A 333 -6.25 19.05 -21.41
C VAL A 333 -6.30 17.53 -21.59
N VAL A 334 -7.09 17.08 -22.56
CA VAL A 334 -7.13 15.69 -23.03
C VAL A 334 -6.06 15.52 -24.10
N GLN A 335 -6.03 16.42 -25.08
CA GLN A 335 -5.01 16.49 -26.10
C GLN A 335 -4.87 17.93 -26.61
N ALA A 336 -3.63 18.40 -26.73
CA ALA A 336 -3.33 19.64 -27.45
C ALA A 336 -3.19 19.35 -28.95
N ALA A 337 -3.73 20.22 -29.79
CA ALA A 337 -3.57 20.14 -31.23
C ALA A 337 -2.15 20.52 -31.65
N ALA A 338 -1.65 19.86 -32.70
CA ALA A 338 -0.39 20.25 -33.31
C ALA A 338 -0.53 21.60 -34.02
N ALA A 339 0.49 22.46 -33.90
CA ALA A 339 0.52 23.76 -34.58
C ALA A 339 0.37 23.57 -36.11
N GLY A 340 -0.56 24.32 -36.72
CA GLY A 340 -0.84 24.23 -38.16
C GLY A 340 -1.70 23.03 -38.59
N SER A 341 -2.25 22.26 -37.64
CA SER A 341 -3.25 21.22 -37.92
C SER A 341 -4.67 21.80 -38.10
N VAL A 342 -5.59 20.97 -38.62
CA VAL A 342 -7.02 21.31 -38.78
C VAL A 342 -7.76 21.37 -37.43
N GLY A 343 -7.07 21.17 -36.30
CA GLY A 343 -7.67 21.13 -34.96
C GLY A 343 -8.23 19.75 -34.58
N ILE A 344 -8.74 19.64 -33.36
CA ILE A 344 -9.45 18.47 -32.84
C ILE A 344 -10.95 18.75 -32.89
N ILE A 345 -11.72 17.84 -33.49
CA ILE A 345 -13.16 18.02 -33.69
C ILE A 345 -14.01 16.78 -33.35
N LYS A 346 -15.30 17.01 -33.13
CA LYS A 346 -16.37 15.99 -32.96
C LYS A 346 -16.13 15.03 -31.79
N PRO A 347 -15.75 15.52 -30.58
CA PRO A 347 -15.47 14.65 -29.46
C PRO A 347 -16.71 13.86 -29.06
N GLN A 348 -16.53 12.62 -28.62
CA GLN A 348 -17.54 11.79 -27.94
C GLN A 348 -16.93 11.22 -26.66
N VAL A 349 -17.73 11.02 -25.63
CA VAL A 349 -17.26 10.52 -24.33
C VAL A 349 -18.20 9.47 -23.78
N GLY A 350 -17.63 8.42 -23.18
CA GLY A 350 -18.34 7.50 -22.29
C GLY A 350 -17.60 7.35 -20.96
N VAL A 351 -18.32 6.99 -19.90
CA VAL A 351 -17.80 6.89 -18.53
C VAL A 351 -18.17 5.56 -17.90
N ASP A 352 -17.20 4.89 -17.28
CA ASP A 352 -17.40 3.61 -16.59
C ASP A 352 -17.95 3.76 -15.16
N GLY A 353 -18.27 2.64 -14.52
CA GLY A 353 -18.80 2.62 -13.15
C GLY A 353 -17.86 3.19 -12.10
N SER A 354 -16.55 3.24 -12.39
CA SER A 354 -15.53 3.83 -11.51
C SER A 354 -15.32 5.33 -11.78
N GLY A 355 -15.94 5.89 -12.82
CA GLY A 355 -15.77 7.28 -13.23
C GLY A 355 -14.57 7.51 -14.16
N ASN A 356 -13.96 6.46 -14.70
CA ASN A 356 -12.97 6.62 -15.77
C ASN A 356 -13.70 6.91 -17.08
N ALA A 357 -13.08 7.70 -17.95
CA ALA A 357 -13.65 8.09 -19.22
C ALA A 357 -12.85 7.54 -20.39
N ILE A 358 -13.52 7.25 -21.49
CA ILE A 358 -12.92 7.08 -22.81
C ILE A 358 -13.51 8.15 -23.71
N VAL A 359 -12.63 8.90 -24.38
CA VAL A 359 -13.00 9.95 -25.32
C VAL A 359 -12.50 9.55 -26.70
N ALA A 360 -13.37 9.61 -27.71
CA ALA A 360 -13.03 9.39 -29.11
C ALA A 360 -13.26 10.68 -29.91
N TYR A 361 -12.34 11.05 -30.79
CA TYR A 361 -12.35 12.35 -31.47
C TYR A 361 -11.54 12.29 -32.76
N SER A 362 -11.77 13.24 -33.68
CA SER A 362 -10.94 13.39 -34.87
C SER A 362 -9.83 14.41 -34.60
N ALA A 363 -8.58 14.04 -34.86
CA ALA A 363 -7.43 14.93 -34.76
C ALA A 363 -6.63 14.89 -36.06
N GLY A 364 -6.54 16.02 -36.78
CA GLY A 364 -5.81 16.06 -38.05
C GLY A 364 -6.36 15.13 -39.14
N GLY A 365 -7.63 14.72 -39.01
CA GLY A 365 -8.30 13.76 -39.90
C GLY A 365 -8.28 12.31 -39.41
N GLU A 366 -7.48 11.97 -38.39
CA GLU A 366 -7.38 10.62 -37.84
C GLU A 366 -8.36 10.39 -36.69
N LEU A 367 -8.89 9.18 -36.53
CA LEU A 367 -9.67 8.80 -35.35
C LEU A 367 -8.74 8.46 -34.18
N MET A 368 -8.82 9.27 -33.14
CA MET A 368 -8.06 9.10 -31.91
C MET A 368 -8.97 8.74 -30.74
N ALA A 369 -8.40 8.06 -29.75
CA ALA A 369 -9.02 7.90 -28.45
C ALA A 369 -8.04 8.14 -27.30
N SER A 370 -8.53 8.68 -26.19
CA SER A 370 -7.79 8.80 -24.94
C SER A 370 -8.61 8.31 -23.77
N ARG A 371 -7.94 7.62 -22.84
CA ARG A 371 -8.55 7.13 -21.60
C ARG A 371 -8.15 8.02 -20.43
N GLY A 372 -9.13 8.49 -19.67
CA GLY A 372 -8.93 9.34 -18.50
C GLY A 372 -9.29 8.63 -17.21
N THR A 373 -8.42 8.71 -16.21
CA THR A 373 -8.66 8.22 -14.84
C THR A 373 -8.60 9.39 -13.85
N SER A 374 -8.77 9.11 -12.55
CA SER A 374 -8.47 10.09 -11.49
C SER A 374 -7.01 10.57 -11.52
N GLY A 375 -6.08 9.77 -12.05
CA GLY A 375 -4.67 10.11 -12.20
C GLY A 375 -4.33 10.99 -13.41
N GLY A 376 -5.31 11.29 -14.28
CA GLY A 376 -5.11 12.09 -15.49
C GLY A 376 -5.50 11.37 -16.78
N TRP A 377 -5.23 12.03 -17.92
CA TRP A 377 -5.46 11.51 -19.26
C TRP A 377 -4.23 10.74 -19.76
N GLY A 378 -4.47 9.56 -20.31
CA GLY A 378 -3.44 8.74 -20.97
C GLY A 378 -3.05 9.29 -22.33
N VAL A 379 -1.97 8.75 -22.89
CA VAL A 379 -1.51 9.09 -24.24
C VAL A 379 -2.59 8.71 -25.26
N PRO A 380 -2.99 9.63 -26.14
CA PRO A 380 -3.91 9.32 -27.24
C PRO A 380 -3.40 8.19 -28.14
N VAL A 381 -4.31 7.32 -28.57
CA VAL A 381 -4.04 6.22 -29.50
C VAL A 381 -4.90 6.36 -30.74
N SER A 382 -4.34 6.04 -31.91
CA SER A 382 -5.11 5.96 -33.16
C SER A 382 -5.92 4.68 -33.20
N LEU A 383 -7.19 4.77 -33.62
CA LEU A 383 -8.11 3.64 -33.72
C LEU A 383 -8.22 3.08 -35.14
N GLU A 384 -7.78 3.85 -36.14
CA GLU A 384 -7.86 3.49 -37.54
C GLU A 384 -6.63 2.72 -38.03
N GLY A 385 -6.82 1.88 -39.05
CA GLY A 385 -5.73 1.17 -39.72
C GLY A 385 -5.24 1.85 -41.00
N SER A 386 -5.94 2.89 -41.46
CA SER A 386 -5.63 3.62 -42.70
C SER A 386 -5.96 5.10 -42.57
N PRO A 387 -5.17 6.01 -43.19
CA PRO A 387 -5.48 7.42 -43.23
C PRO A 387 -6.77 7.70 -44.03
N GLY A 388 -7.60 8.61 -43.56
CA GLY A 388 -8.78 9.08 -44.29
C GLY A 388 -9.72 9.90 -43.42
N ALA A 389 -10.49 10.82 -44.00
CA ALA A 389 -11.37 11.69 -43.24
C ALA A 389 -12.42 10.88 -42.45
N VAL A 390 -12.40 11.04 -41.13
CA VAL A 390 -13.32 10.36 -40.22
C VAL A 390 -14.63 11.12 -40.09
N GLY A 391 -15.73 10.42 -40.34
CA GLY A 391 -17.09 10.90 -40.15
C GLY A 391 -17.73 10.33 -38.89
N ASN A 392 -18.28 11.23 -38.06
CA ASN A 392 -19.22 10.92 -36.98
C ASN A 392 -18.79 9.77 -36.05
N PRO A 393 -17.64 9.91 -35.36
CA PRO A 393 -17.25 8.89 -34.39
C PRO A 393 -18.30 8.81 -33.26
N GLN A 394 -18.48 7.61 -32.72
CA GLN A 394 -19.25 7.33 -31.50
C GLN A 394 -18.44 6.39 -30.62
N VAL A 395 -18.58 6.54 -29.31
CA VAL A 395 -18.01 5.60 -28.33
C VAL A 395 -19.05 5.32 -27.26
N ALA A 396 -19.28 4.04 -26.99
CA ALA A 396 -20.09 3.59 -25.86
C ALA A 396 -19.20 2.83 -24.88
N VAL A 397 -19.34 3.14 -23.58
CA VAL A 397 -18.54 2.55 -22.49
C VAL A 397 -19.50 1.94 -21.49
N ASN A 398 -19.28 0.68 -21.11
CA ASN A 398 -20.10 0.02 -20.10
C ASN A 398 -19.58 0.26 -18.68
N SER A 399 -20.31 -0.22 -17.67
CA SER A 399 -19.96 -0.01 -16.26
C SER A 399 -18.64 -0.66 -15.83
N THR A 400 -18.14 -1.66 -16.55
CA THR A 400 -16.86 -2.33 -16.24
C THR A 400 -15.68 -1.68 -16.95
N GLY A 401 -15.93 -0.73 -17.86
CA GLY A 401 -14.92 0.00 -18.61
C GLY A 401 -14.59 -0.59 -19.98
N GLN A 402 -15.31 -1.63 -20.43
CA GLN A 402 -15.26 -2.06 -21.83
C GLN A 402 -15.90 -0.99 -22.70
N ALA A 403 -15.40 -0.84 -23.92
CA ALA A 403 -15.93 0.13 -24.86
C ALA A 403 -15.98 -0.40 -26.28
N VAL A 404 -16.90 0.15 -27.06
CA VAL A 404 -16.93 0.01 -28.52
C VAL A 404 -16.93 1.41 -29.11
N ALA A 405 -15.95 1.67 -29.98
CA ALA A 405 -15.93 2.85 -30.84
C ALA A 405 -16.38 2.47 -32.25
N VAL A 406 -17.18 3.31 -32.88
CA VAL A 406 -17.63 3.15 -34.27
C VAL A 406 -17.48 4.45 -35.02
N TRP A 407 -17.16 4.38 -36.31
CA TRP A 407 -17.00 5.55 -37.16
C TRP A 407 -17.20 5.22 -38.62
N GLN A 408 -17.27 6.27 -39.41
CA GLN A 408 -17.34 6.18 -40.85
C GLN A 408 -16.04 6.66 -41.47
N GLN A 409 -15.53 5.95 -42.46
CA GLN A 409 -14.34 6.35 -43.19
C GLN A 409 -14.39 5.77 -44.59
N ASN A 410 -14.10 6.58 -45.62
CA ASN A 410 -14.10 6.14 -47.02
C ASN A 410 -15.37 5.38 -47.43
N GLN A 411 -16.55 5.90 -47.04
CA GLN A 411 -17.90 5.31 -47.26
C GLN A 411 -18.23 4.07 -46.42
N ASN A 412 -17.24 3.47 -45.76
CA ASN A 412 -17.38 2.27 -44.95
C ASN A 412 -17.73 2.60 -43.50
N VAL A 413 -18.25 1.60 -42.79
CA VAL A 413 -18.45 1.63 -41.34
C VAL A 413 -17.44 0.72 -40.68
N TYR A 414 -16.77 1.22 -39.64
CA TYR A 414 -15.79 0.48 -38.85
C TYR A 414 -16.15 0.46 -37.38
N ALA A 415 -15.59 -0.53 -36.68
CA ALA A 415 -15.64 -0.63 -35.24
C ALA A 415 -14.28 -1.00 -34.65
N GLN A 416 -14.06 -0.57 -33.41
CA GLN A 416 -12.95 -0.95 -32.56
C GLN A 416 -13.52 -1.31 -31.20
N HIS A 417 -12.98 -2.36 -30.59
CA HIS A 417 -13.37 -2.77 -29.26
C HIS A 417 -12.20 -2.58 -28.29
N TYR A 418 -12.54 -2.13 -27.08
CA TYR A 418 -11.62 -1.92 -25.98
C TYR A 418 -12.08 -2.80 -24.81
N ALA A 419 -11.19 -3.66 -24.33
CA ALA A 419 -11.35 -4.33 -23.06
C ALA A 419 -10.29 -3.83 -22.08
N PRO A 420 -10.69 -3.31 -20.90
CA PRO A 420 -9.74 -3.03 -19.83
C PRO A 420 -9.16 -4.35 -19.34
N ASP A 421 -7.96 -4.29 -18.77
CA ASP A 421 -7.40 -5.46 -18.09
C ASP A 421 -8.34 -5.94 -16.98
N PRO A 422 -8.51 -7.27 -16.82
CA PRO A 422 -9.25 -7.78 -15.70
C PRO A 422 -8.59 -7.27 -14.42
N THR A 423 -9.39 -6.72 -13.51
CA THR A 423 -8.94 -6.32 -12.19
C THR A 423 -9.36 -7.37 -11.17
N PHE A 424 -8.55 -7.49 -10.13
CA PHE A 424 -8.68 -8.52 -9.11
C PHE A 424 -8.72 -7.90 -7.71
N SER A 425 -9.29 -8.67 -6.79
CA SER A 425 -9.40 -8.35 -5.38
C SER A 425 -8.66 -9.37 -4.52
N VAL A 426 -8.11 -8.90 -3.42
CA VAL A 426 -7.43 -9.73 -2.44
C VAL A 426 -8.09 -9.58 -1.07
N THR A 427 -8.39 -10.72 -0.44
CA THR A 427 -8.85 -10.78 0.95
C THR A 427 -7.65 -11.06 1.85
N VAL A 428 -7.54 -10.37 2.98
CA VAL A 428 -6.39 -10.50 3.89
C VAL A 428 -6.81 -11.22 5.16
N SER A 429 -6.01 -12.18 5.62
CA SER A 429 -6.27 -12.94 6.84
C SER A 429 -5.00 -13.23 7.64
N SER A 430 -5.16 -13.73 8.87
CA SER A 430 -4.07 -14.08 9.78
C SER A 430 -4.28 -15.48 10.35
N ASN A 431 -3.22 -16.28 10.40
CA ASN A 431 -3.26 -17.66 10.88
C ASN A 431 -2.09 -17.98 11.83
N PRO A 432 -2.35 -18.33 13.11
CA PRO A 432 -3.64 -18.23 13.78
C PRO A 432 -4.07 -16.77 13.92
N VAL A 433 -5.38 -16.52 14.01
CA VAL A 433 -5.94 -15.16 14.18
C VAL A 433 -5.41 -14.50 15.47
N ALA A 434 -5.16 -15.29 16.52
CA ALA A 434 -4.55 -14.79 17.77
C ALA A 434 -3.09 -14.32 17.60
N GLY A 435 -2.40 -14.76 16.54
CA GLY A 435 -0.97 -14.54 16.34
C GLY A 435 -0.60 -13.13 15.89
N GLY A 436 -1.52 -12.37 15.32
CA GLY A 436 -1.24 -11.03 14.84
C GLY A 436 -2.32 -10.47 13.92
N SER A 437 -2.04 -9.31 13.33
CA SER A 437 -2.87 -8.65 12.32
C SER A 437 -2.12 -8.56 10.98
N ALA A 438 -2.88 -8.49 9.89
CA ALA A 438 -2.36 -8.33 8.54
C ALA A 438 -3.20 -7.32 7.75
N SER A 439 -2.54 -6.52 6.91
CA SER A 439 -3.18 -5.57 5.99
C SER A 439 -2.45 -5.57 4.66
N CYS A 440 -3.17 -5.38 3.55
CA CYS A 440 -2.55 -5.18 2.23
C CYS A 440 -3.10 -3.91 1.59
N THR A 441 -2.34 -3.29 0.68
CA THR A 441 -2.79 -2.13 -0.08
C THR A 441 -2.14 -2.13 -1.47
N PRO A 442 -2.93 -2.00 -2.56
CA PRO A 442 -4.40 -2.00 -2.60
C PRO A 442 -5.00 -3.40 -2.40
N THR A 443 -6.27 -3.50 -1.95
CA THR A 443 -7.01 -4.78 -1.81
C THR A 443 -8.00 -5.06 -2.95
N SER A 444 -8.24 -4.09 -3.83
CA SER A 444 -9.17 -4.18 -4.95
C SER A 444 -8.69 -3.31 -6.10
N GLY A 445 -9.18 -3.56 -7.31
CA GLY A 445 -8.76 -2.81 -8.49
C GLY A 445 -7.32 -3.13 -8.93
N ILE A 446 -6.79 -4.29 -8.52
CA ILE A 446 -5.45 -4.73 -8.92
C ILE A 446 -5.55 -5.25 -10.35
N VAL A 447 -5.02 -4.51 -11.33
CA VAL A 447 -4.94 -4.98 -12.72
C VAL A 447 -4.21 -6.32 -12.81
N SER A 448 -4.56 -7.14 -13.80
CA SER A 448 -3.89 -8.42 -14.04
C SER A 448 -2.38 -8.27 -14.14
N GLY A 449 -1.64 -9.13 -13.42
CA GLY A 449 -0.19 -9.02 -13.28
C GLY A 449 0.29 -7.96 -12.29
N GLY A 450 -0.62 -7.16 -11.75
CA GLY A 450 -0.35 -6.13 -10.75
C GLY A 450 0.11 -6.70 -9.40
N SER A 451 0.39 -5.81 -8.46
CA SER A 451 0.93 -6.18 -7.14
C SER A 451 0.20 -5.47 -5.99
N THR A 452 0.31 -6.06 -4.80
CA THR A 452 -0.18 -5.47 -3.55
C THR A 452 0.89 -5.54 -2.48
N VAL A 453 1.01 -4.51 -1.65
CA VAL A 453 1.96 -4.49 -0.53
C VAL A 453 1.25 -4.90 0.74
N CYS A 454 1.72 -5.96 1.38
CA CYS A 454 1.16 -6.52 2.60
C CYS A 454 2.10 -6.30 3.79
N THR A 455 1.52 -6.00 4.95
CA THR A 455 2.22 -5.81 6.22
C THR A 455 1.54 -6.64 7.30
N ALA A 456 2.34 -7.40 8.05
CA ALA A 456 1.94 -8.20 9.19
C ALA A 456 2.53 -7.62 10.47
N THR A 457 1.76 -7.67 11.56
CA THR A 457 2.20 -7.26 12.90
C THR A 457 1.89 -8.41 13.86
N ALA A 458 2.93 -9.01 14.43
CA ALA A 458 2.76 -10.11 15.38
C ALA A 458 2.30 -9.58 16.75
N ASN A 459 1.36 -10.28 17.37
CA ASN A 459 0.96 -10.03 18.76
C ASN A 459 2.04 -10.53 19.73
N ALA A 460 2.00 -10.04 20.97
CA ALA A 460 2.92 -10.48 22.01
C ALA A 460 2.89 -12.02 22.17
N GLY A 461 4.07 -12.64 22.23
CA GLY A 461 4.20 -14.09 22.30
C GLY A 461 4.11 -14.83 20.96
N TYR A 462 4.07 -14.12 19.83
CA TYR A 462 4.11 -14.69 18.49
C TYR A 462 5.21 -14.06 17.63
N VAL A 463 5.65 -14.79 16.62
CA VAL A 463 6.53 -14.29 15.55
C VAL A 463 5.87 -14.54 14.20
N PHE A 464 6.00 -13.57 13.29
CA PHE A 464 5.61 -13.76 11.89
C PHE A 464 6.55 -14.77 11.24
N THR A 465 6.01 -15.65 10.40
CA THR A 465 6.80 -16.67 9.70
C THR A 465 6.82 -16.47 8.18
N GLN A 466 5.65 -16.38 7.55
CA GLN A 466 5.55 -16.29 6.09
C GLN A 466 4.18 -15.79 5.63
N TRP A 467 4.12 -15.36 4.37
CA TRP A 467 2.87 -15.13 3.64
C TRP A 467 2.50 -16.36 2.80
N THR A 468 1.20 -16.64 2.65
CA THR A 468 0.70 -17.57 1.63
C THR A 468 -0.47 -16.97 0.88
N THR A 469 -0.70 -17.42 -0.36
CA THR A 469 -1.88 -17.06 -1.14
C THR A 469 -2.77 -18.28 -1.40
N THR A 470 -3.99 -18.07 -1.90
CA THR A 470 -4.87 -19.14 -2.40
C THR A 470 -4.27 -19.93 -3.57
N TRP A 471 -3.25 -19.40 -4.24
CA TRP A 471 -2.52 -20.08 -5.31
C TRP A 471 -1.33 -20.89 -4.81
N GLY A 472 -1.11 -20.94 -3.48
CA GLY A 472 -0.02 -21.66 -2.84
C GLY A 472 0.96 -20.75 -2.12
N ALA A 473 2.11 -21.30 -1.74
CA ALA A 473 3.18 -20.51 -1.12
C ALA A 473 3.74 -19.50 -2.13
N THR A 474 4.01 -18.27 -1.68
CA THR A 474 4.76 -17.28 -2.47
C THR A 474 6.20 -17.77 -2.56
N ASN A 475 6.49 -18.62 -3.55
CA ASN A 475 7.70 -19.44 -3.72
C ASN A 475 9.01 -18.68 -3.37
N GLY A 476 9.38 -18.68 -2.08
CA GLY A 476 10.60 -18.06 -1.53
C GLY A 476 10.71 -16.52 -1.54
N THR A 477 9.74 -15.77 -2.07
CA THR A 477 9.89 -14.31 -2.33
C THR A 477 9.38 -13.39 -1.22
N CYS A 478 8.57 -13.89 -0.26
CA CYS A 478 7.98 -13.10 0.81
C CYS A 478 8.15 -13.72 2.21
N ASN A 479 9.34 -13.56 2.81
CA ASN A 479 9.65 -14.04 4.17
C ASN A 479 9.72 -12.92 5.24
N THR A 480 9.47 -11.67 4.85
CA THR A 480 9.46 -10.52 5.75
C THR A 480 8.03 -10.10 6.11
N ALA A 481 7.88 -9.49 7.29
CA ALA A 481 6.59 -9.01 7.79
C ALA A 481 5.95 -7.98 6.85
N THR A 482 6.74 -7.20 6.11
CA THR A 482 6.29 -6.40 4.97
C THR A 482 6.75 -7.05 3.68
N CYS A 483 5.84 -7.32 2.74
CA CYS A 483 6.17 -7.86 1.43
C CYS A 483 5.25 -7.35 0.32
N THR A 484 5.81 -7.15 -0.88
CA THR A 484 5.04 -6.93 -2.11
C THR A 484 4.71 -8.27 -2.75
N ILE A 485 3.43 -8.60 -2.89
CA ILE A 485 2.95 -9.78 -3.62
C ILE A 485 2.71 -9.39 -5.08
N PRO A 486 3.55 -9.84 -6.03
CA PRO A 486 3.42 -9.50 -7.45
C PRO A 486 2.50 -10.46 -8.20
N ASN A 487 2.22 -10.14 -9.47
CA ASN A 487 1.58 -11.03 -10.44
C ASN A 487 0.21 -11.56 -9.99
N ILE A 488 -0.64 -10.68 -9.47
CA ILE A 488 -2.03 -11.02 -9.16
C ILE A 488 -2.79 -11.22 -10.48
N THR A 489 -3.15 -12.46 -10.79
CA THR A 489 -3.87 -12.84 -12.03
C THR A 489 -5.27 -13.40 -11.76
N GLY A 490 -5.77 -13.26 -10.53
CA GLY A 490 -7.08 -13.70 -10.10
C GLY A 490 -7.44 -13.10 -8.73
N ASN A 491 -8.67 -13.34 -8.27
CA ASN A 491 -9.01 -13.07 -6.87
C ASN A 491 -8.24 -14.03 -5.95
N ALA A 492 -7.71 -13.52 -4.83
CA ALA A 492 -6.94 -14.33 -3.89
C ALA A 492 -7.22 -14.03 -2.42
N THR A 493 -6.95 -14.99 -1.55
CA THR A 493 -6.80 -14.73 -0.11
C THR A 493 -5.32 -14.77 0.24
N ILE A 494 -4.82 -13.69 0.83
CA ILE A 494 -3.46 -13.54 1.35
C ILE A 494 -3.50 -13.76 2.86
N THR A 495 -2.69 -14.69 3.35
CA THR A 495 -2.67 -15.09 4.76
C THR A 495 -1.29 -14.84 5.37
N ALA A 496 -1.24 -14.05 6.45
CA ALA A 496 -0.05 -13.94 7.28
C ALA A 496 0.00 -15.11 8.28
N HIS A 497 1.09 -15.87 8.28
CA HIS A 497 1.29 -16.95 9.24
C HIS A 497 2.13 -16.48 10.42
N PHE A 498 1.71 -16.93 11.60
CA PHE A 498 2.38 -16.67 12.86
C PHE A 498 2.61 -17.97 13.61
N THR A 499 3.69 -18.05 14.38
CA THR A 499 3.94 -19.13 15.31
C THR A 499 4.20 -18.57 16.70
N ALA A 500 3.89 -19.35 17.74
CA ALA A 500 4.21 -18.94 19.10
C ALA A 500 5.72 -18.70 19.21
N ALA A 501 6.10 -17.54 19.74
CA ALA A 501 7.48 -17.23 20.06
C ALA A 501 7.98 -18.24 21.12
N PRO A 502 9.24 -18.70 21.03
CA PRO A 502 9.80 -19.56 22.06
C PRO A 502 9.69 -18.90 23.44
N ALA A 503 9.38 -19.68 24.48
CA ALA A 503 9.26 -19.16 25.83
C ALA A 503 10.58 -18.48 26.28
N PRO A 504 10.50 -17.38 27.06
CA PRO A 504 11.68 -16.73 27.62
C PRO A 504 12.43 -17.70 28.54
N VAL A 505 13.74 -17.83 28.33
CA VAL A 505 14.63 -18.61 29.20
C VAL A 505 15.48 -17.63 29.98
N ASN A 506 15.19 -17.49 31.28
CA ASN A 506 16.01 -16.66 32.16
C ASN A 506 17.39 -17.29 32.34
N GLY A 507 18.44 -16.45 32.34
CA GLY A 507 19.78 -16.91 32.67
C GLY A 507 19.86 -17.37 34.13
N VAL A 508 20.62 -18.43 34.39
CA VAL A 508 20.79 -19.01 35.73
C VAL A 508 22.27 -19.31 35.96
N CYS A 509 22.79 -18.85 37.11
CA CYS A 509 24.16 -19.10 37.52
C CYS A 509 24.43 -20.59 37.68
N GLY A 510 25.58 -21.04 37.19
CA GLY A 510 26.04 -22.41 37.32
C GLY A 510 26.71 -22.69 38.66
N SER A 511 27.20 -23.92 38.83
CA SER A 511 27.76 -24.40 40.10
C SER A 511 29.08 -23.73 40.53
N ALA A 512 29.72 -22.95 39.66
CA ALA A 512 30.87 -22.12 40.03
C ALA A 512 30.48 -20.90 40.90
N ASN A 513 29.20 -20.50 40.89
CA ASN A 513 28.72 -19.33 41.62
C ASN A 513 28.77 -19.55 43.14
N GLY A 514 29.43 -18.63 43.86
CA GLY A 514 29.60 -18.64 45.31
C GLY A 514 30.74 -19.55 45.82
N VAL A 515 31.43 -20.28 44.94
CA VAL A 515 32.49 -21.23 45.34
C VAL A 515 33.85 -20.54 45.36
N ALA A 516 34.55 -20.62 46.49
CA ALA A 516 35.88 -20.03 46.63
C ALA A 516 36.92 -20.83 45.83
N VAL A 517 37.64 -20.15 44.94
CA VAL A 517 38.66 -20.78 44.08
C VAL A 517 39.95 -19.96 44.07
N SER A 518 41.07 -20.58 43.67
CA SER A 518 42.39 -19.92 43.61
C SER A 518 42.70 -19.29 42.26
N SER A 519 41.88 -19.56 41.23
CA SER A 519 41.99 -19.02 39.88
C SER A 519 40.61 -18.86 39.24
N ALA A 520 40.50 -18.03 38.19
CA ALA A 520 39.22 -17.75 37.53
C ALA A 520 38.50 -19.04 37.08
N PRO A 521 37.21 -19.23 37.42
CA PRO A 521 36.44 -20.36 36.90
C PRO A 521 36.37 -20.33 35.38
N THR A 522 36.58 -21.47 34.71
CA THR A 522 36.53 -21.59 33.24
C THR A 522 35.36 -22.45 32.74
N ALA A 523 34.67 -23.15 33.64
CA ALA A 523 33.56 -24.05 33.33
C ALA A 523 32.47 -23.93 34.41
N ASN A 524 31.29 -24.47 34.12
CA ASN A 524 30.12 -24.46 35.02
C ASN A 524 29.67 -23.04 35.42
N LEU A 525 29.83 -22.08 34.50
CA LEU A 525 29.49 -20.67 34.71
C LEU A 525 27.97 -20.43 34.70
N CYS A 526 27.25 -21.06 33.77
CA CYS A 526 25.79 -20.93 33.64
C CYS A 526 25.15 -22.32 33.49
N THR A 527 24.02 -22.54 34.16
CA THR A 527 23.16 -23.72 33.96
C THR A 527 22.05 -23.45 32.95
N ALA A 528 21.66 -22.18 32.80
CA ALA A 528 20.81 -21.69 31.72
C ALA A 528 21.32 -20.33 31.23
N GLY A 529 21.19 -20.08 29.92
CA GLY A 529 21.71 -18.87 29.28
C GLY A 529 23.19 -18.95 28.90
N THR A 530 23.67 -17.93 28.19
CA THR A 530 25.04 -17.87 27.67
C THR A 530 25.96 -17.12 28.65
N PRO A 531 27.07 -17.72 29.13
CA PRO A 531 28.01 -17.04 30.00
C PRO A 531 28.79 -15.93 29.28
N SER A 532 29.00 -14.80 29.97
CA SER A 532 29.99 -13.81 29.57
C SER A 532 31.41 -14.31 29.88
N ALA A 533 32.41 -13.57 29.39
CA ALA A 533 33.76 -13.69 29.92
C ALA A 533 33.77 -13.42 31.44
N VAL A 534 34.60 -14.18 32.16
CA VAL A 534 34.81 -14.01 33.60
C VAL A 534 35.80 -12.87 33.83
N ALA A 535 35.40 -11.87 34.62
CA ALA A 535 36.20 -10.69 34.94
C ALA A 535 36.65 -10.69 36.42
N GLY A 536 37.74 -9.99 36.73
CA GLY A 536 38.28 -9.83 38.08
C GLY A 536 39.54 -10.66 38.38
N SER A 537 40.26 -10.29 39.44
CA SER A 537 41.46 -10.98 39.95
C SER A 537 41.21 -11.68 41.30
N GLY A 538 39.93 -11.93 41.62
CA GLY A 538 39.48 -12.43 42.92
C GLY A 538 38.88 -11.32 43.79
N PRO A 539 37.54 -11.27 44.00
CA PRO A 539 36.52 -12.17 43.46
C PRO A 539 36.38 -12.06 41.93
N TRP A 540 35.87 -13.13 41.30
CA TRP A 540 35.55 -13.19 39.87
C TRP A 540 34.06 -12.98 39.64
N THR A 541 33.68 -12.32 38.54
CA THR A 541 32.28 -12.04 38.19
C THR A 541 31.99 -12.36 36.72
N TRP A 542 30.78 -12.86 36.44
CA TRP A 542 30.27 -13.07 35.08
C TRP A 542 28.74 -12.95 35.04
N SER A 543 28.17 -12.83 33.85
CA SER A 543 26.72 -12.83 33.64
C SER A 543 26.27 -14.04 32.84
N CYS A 544 25.07 -14.55 33.13
CA CYS A 544 24.37 -15.54 32.32
C CYS A 544 23.24 -14.84 31.57
N ALA A 545 23.43 -14.55 30.28
CA ALA A 545 22.43 -13.88 29.45
C ALA A 545 21.30 -14.86 29.10
N GLY A 546 20.06 -14.50 29.47
CA GLY A 546 18.86 -15.25 29.07
C GLY A 546 18.64 -15.19 27.56
N SER A 547 17.81 -16.09 27.03
CA SER A 547 17.39 -16.12 25.62
C SER A 547 15.89 -15.88 25.48
N ASN A 548 15.44 -15.52 24.27
CA ASN A 548 14.02 -15.26 23.95
C ASN A 548 13.34 -14.22 24.86
N GLY A 549 14.07 -13.17 25.26
CA GLY A 549 13.56 -12.12 26.16
C GLY A 549 13.65 -12.46 27.66
N GLY A 550 14.28 -13.58 28.03
CA GLY A 550 14.58 -13.90 29.42
C GLY A 550 15.59 -12.95 30.07
N SER A 551 15.51 -12.81 31.40
CA SER A 551 16.38 -11.93 32.18
C SER A 551 17.82 -12.45 32.27
N THR A 552 18.79 -11.54 32.45
CA THR A 552 20.20 -11.88 32.69
C THR A 552 20.49 -12.08 34.18
N ALA A 553 21.12 -13.19 34.56
CA ALA A 553 21.59 -13.40 35.93
C ALA A 553 23.03 -12.93 36.12
N SER A 554 23.35 -12.38 37.29
CA SER A 554 24.70 -11.94 37.67
C SER A 554 25.31 -12.91 38.69
N CYS A 555 26.52 -13.38 38.43
CA CYS A 555 27.16 -14.48 39.15
C CYS A 555 28.58 -14.09 39.59
N SER A 556 29.07 -14.66 40.69
CA SER A 556 30.42 -14.39 41.21
C SER A 556 31.03 -15.58 41.95
N ALA A 557 32.36 -15.64 42.01
CA ALA A 557 33.13 -16.62 42.78
C ALA A 557 34.17 -15.91 43.65
N PRO A 558 34.22 -16.13 44.97
CA PRO A 558 35.20 -15.50 45.86
C PRO A 558 36.63 -16.08 45.70
N LEU A 559 37.65 -15.29 46.08
CA LEU A 559 39.05 -15.73 46.09
C LEU A 559 39.34 -16.61 47.33
N LEU A 560 39.96 -17.77 47.12
CA LEU A 560 40.37 -18.68 48.20
C LEU A 560 41.57 -18.08 48.99
N PRO A 561 41.52 -17.98 50.33
CA PRO A 561 42.63 -17.46 51.13
C PRO A 561 43.89 -18.36 51.06
N PRO A 562 45.11 -17.80 51.16
CA PRO A 562 46.35 -18.58 51.15
C PRO A 562 46.56 -19.38 52.45
N THR A 563 47.12 -20.60 52.34
CA THR A 563 47.47 -21.49 53.46
C THR A 563 48.67 -20.96 54.26
N THR A 564 48.58 -21.00 55.61
CA THR A 564 49.65 -20.59 56.54
C THR A 564 49.99 -21.71 57.54
N TYR A 565 51.25 -21.75 58.00
CA TYR A 565 51.79 -22.76 58.91
C TYR A 565 52.40 -22.13 60.18
N PRO A 566 52.08 -22.64 61.39
CA PRO A 566 52.70 -22.16 62.62
C PRO A 566 54.13 -22.72 62.83
N ILE A 567 55.00 -21.93 63.45
CA ILE A 567 56.36 -22.30 63.88
C ILE A 567 56.40 -22.39 65.41
N THR A 568 56.85 -23.52 65.95
CA THR A 568 57.01 -23.71 67.40
C THR A 568 58.47 -23.46 67.79
N VAL A 569 58.75 -22.65 68.82
CA VAL A 569 60.13 -22.33 69.24
C VAL A 569 60.44 -22.90 70.61
N ILE A 570 61.58 -23.60 70.75
CA ILE A 570 62.07 -24.25 71.97
C ILE A 570 63.45 -23.69 72.34
N VAL A 571 63.77 -23.61 73.63
CA VAL A 571 65.08 -23.19 74.16
C VAL A 571 65.72 -24.35 74.93
N TYR A 572 67.01 -24.64 74.67
CA TYR A 572 67.74 -25.74 75.33
C TYR A 572 69.18 -25.34 75.76
N PRO A 573 69.60 -25.64 77.02
CA PRO A 573 68.78 -26.16 78.10
C PRO A 573 67.69 -25.14 78.51
N PRO A 574 66.57 -25.59 79.12
CA PRO A 574 65.51 -24.68 79.55
C PRO A 574 66.06 -23.56 80.45
N ALA A 575 65.55 -22.34 80.27
CA ALA A 575 66.00 -21.11 80.94
C ALA A 575 67.42 -20.60 80.58
N ALA A 576 68.09 -21.17 79.57
CA ALA A 576 69.38 -20.64 79.09
C ALA A 576 69.25 -19.33 78.26
N GLY A 577 68.03 -18.94 77.86
CA GLY A 577 67.76 -17.73 77.09
C GLY A 577 66.31 -17.63 76.60
N THR A 578 66.05 -16.73 75.64
CA THR A 578 64.77 -16.60 74.92
C THR A 578 64.97 -16.76 73.42
N ALA A 579 63.95 -17.25 72.69
CA ALA A 579 63.96 -17.31 71.23
C ALA A 579 62.57 -17.07 70.61
N SER A 580 62.52 -16.43 69.43
CA SER A 580 61.27 -16.17 68.68
C SER A 580 61.50 -16.18 67.17
N CYS A 581 60.48 -16.52 66.38
CA CYS A 581 60.52 -16.50 64.91
C CYS A 581 59.39 -15.62 64.34
N THR A 582 59.70 -14.74 63.38
CA THR A 582 58.74 -13.81 62.76
C THR A 582 58.93 -13.76 61.24
N PRO A 583 57.86 -13.82 60.41
CA PRO A 583 56.45 -14.01 60.76
C PRO A 583 56.11 -15.44 61.22
N ASN A 584 55.08 -15.57 62.05
CA ASN A 584 54.51 -16.82 62.56
C ASN A 584 53.02 -16.62 62.90
N PRO A 585 52.04 -17.24 62.18
CA PRO A 585 52.22 -18.24 61.12
C PRO A 585 52.87 -17.67 59.84
N VAL A 586 53.56 -18.52 59.08
CA VAL A 586 54.19 -18.17 57.79
C VAL A 586 53.41 -18.81 56.65
N THR A 587 53.21 -18.10 55.54
CA THR A 587 52.55 -18.66 54.35
C THR A 587 53.32 -19.88 53.83
N SER A 588 52.62 -20.86 53.25
CA SER A 588 53.26 -22.03 52.62
C SER A 588 54.34 -21.59 51.62
N GLY A 589 55.58 -22.08 51.78
CA GLY A 589 56.74 -21.68 50.97
C GLY A 589 57.35 -20.32 51.33
N GLY A 590 56.84 -19.64 52.35
CA GLY A 590 57.35 -18.36 52.84
C GLY A 590 58.62 -18.47 53.70
N THR A 591 59.14 -17.32 54.12
CA THR A 591 60.37 -17.21 54.92
C THR A 591 60.06 -16.69 56.32
N THR A 592 60.70 -17.25 57.35
CA THR A 592 60.63 -16.78 58.74
C THR A 592 62.03 -16.54 59.30
N VAL A 593 62.19 -15.58 60.22
CA VAL A 593 63.48 -15.24 60.83
C VAL A 593 63.43 -15.47 62.33
N CYS A 594 64.34 -16.29 62.84
CA CYS A 594 64.44 -16.66 64.25
C CYS A 594 65.59 -15.94 64.96
N THR A 595 65.34 -15.40 66.15
CA THR A 595 66.30 -14.64 66.97
C THR A 595 66.35 -15.18 68.38
N ALA A 596 67.55 -15.23 68.98
CA ALA A 596 67.79 -15.77 70.31
C ALA A 596 68.61 -14.82 71.19
N THR A 597 68.43 -14.87 72.51
CA THR A 597 69.16 -14.03 73.46
C THR A 597 69.58 -14.87 74.67
N PRO A 598 70.90 -15.00 74.98
CA PRO A 598 71.37 -15.78 76.13
C PRO A 598 71.10 -15.11 77.47
N ASN A 599 70.84 -15.91 78.51
CA ASN A 599 70.86 -15.48 79.90
C ASN A 599 72.28 -15.51 80.48
N ALA A 600 72.51 -14.79 81.60
CA ALA A 600 73.82 -14.72 82.25
C ALA A 600 74.37 -16.12 82.61
N GLY A 601 75.66 -16.34 82.33
CA GLY A 601 76.30 -17.65 82.50
C GLY A 601 76.18 -18.59 81.29
N TYR A 602 75.45 -18.19 80.24
CA TYR A 602 75.32 -18.95 78.99
C TYR A 602 75.75 -18.15 77.75
N THR A 603 76.20 -18.86 76.72
CA THR A 603 76.45 -18.33 75.37
C THR A 603 75.56 -19.05 74.36
N TRP A 604 75.00 -18.31 73.39
CA TRP A 604 74.20 -18.91 72.32
C TRP A 604 75.08 -19.76 71.41
N SER A 605 74.59 -20.92 70.99
CA SER A 605 75.33 -21.88 70.17
C SER A 605 74.83 -21.93 68.73
N ASN A 606 73.56 -22.32 68.53
CA ASN A 606 72.96 -22.44 67.20
C ASN A 606 71.42 -22.50 67.28
N PHE A 607 70.75 -22.38 66.14
CA PHE A 607 69.38 -22.90 65.97
C PHE A 607 69.40 -24.25 65.26
N VAL A 608 68.51 -25.14 65.66
CA VAL A 608 68.22 -26.38 64.95
C VAL A 608 66.76 -26.37 64.54
N TYR A 609 66.46 -26.54 63.26
CA TYR A 609 65.09 -26.43 62.75
C TYR A 609 64.74 -27.51 61.73
N GLY A 610 63.44 -27.79 61.64
CA GLY A 610 62.88 -28.72 60.67
C GLY A 610 63.11 -30.20 61.00
N PRO A 611 62.47 -31.11 60.24
CA PRO A 611 62.55 -32.56 60.48
C PRO A 611 63.92 -33.17 60.18
N MET A 612 64.79 -32.46 59.44
CA MET A 612 66.15 -32.90 59.09
C MET A 612 67.23 -32.35 60.03
N SER A 613 66.85 -31.71 61.14
CA SER A 613 67.78 -31.11 62.11
C SER A 613 68.79 -30.16 61.48
N SER A 614 68.32 -29.32 60.55
CA SER A 614 69.18 -28.33 59.89
C SER A 614 69.71 -27.34 60.92
N VAL A 615 71.01 -27.03 60.85
CA VAL A 615 71.70 -26.18 61.82
C VAL A 615 71.94 -24.79 61.24
N CYS A 616 71.51 -23.77 61.95
CA CYS A 616 71.78 -22.37 61.67
C CYS A 616 72.80 -21.82 62.66
N GLY A 617 74.01 -21.54 62.17
CA GLY A 617 75.12 -21.01 62.98
C GLY A 617 75.10 -19.49 63.17
N SER A 618 74.08 -18.78 62.66
CA SER A 618 73.91 -17.34 62.85
C SER A 618 72.74 -16.99 63.77
N ASN A 619 72.85 -15.86 64.47
CA ASN A 619 71.79 -15.26 65.27
C ASN A 619 71.72 -13.76 64.92
N PRO A 620 70.74 -13.29 64.14
CA PRO A 620 69.52 -13.99 63.68
C PRO A 620 69.77 -15.15 62.70
N CYS A 621 68.82 -16.07 62.63
CA CYS A 621 68.75 -17.15 61.64
C CYS A 621 67.56 -16.96 60.68
N THR A 622 67.80 -16.94 59.37
CA THR A 622 66.75 -16.88 58.35
C THR A 622 66.41 -18.28 57.83
N ILE A 623 65.14 -18.68 57.92
CA ILE A 623 64.64 -19.97 57.44
C ILE A 623 63.71 -19.73 56.23
N PRO A 624 64.21 -19.94 55.00
CA PRO A 624 63.40 -19.81 53.78
C PRO A 624 62.57 -21.08 53.50
N ASN A 625 61.57 -20.95 52.63
CA ASN A 625 60.80 -22.04 52.05
C ASN A 625 60.14 -22.96 53.08
N VAL A 626 59.40 -22.41 54.04
CA VAL A 626 58.69 -23.19 55.07
C VAL A 626 57.64 -24.10 54.43
N PRO A 627 57.83 -25.44 54.43
CA PRO A 627 56.95 -26.35 53.70
C PRO A 627 55.74 -26.83 54.52
N GLY A 628 55.72 -26.53 55.83
CA GLY A 628 54.73 -27.02 56.79
C GLY A 628 55.06 -26.52 58.20
N ALA A 629 54.24 -26.89 59.18
CA ALA A 629 54.52 -26.59 60.59
C ALA A 629 55.75 -27.37 61.08
N PHE A 630 56.68 -26.72 61.77
CA PHE A 630 57.83 -27.37 62.39
C PHE A 630 58.32 -26.65 63.64
N THR A 631 59.26 -27.30 64.34
CA THR A 631 59.87 -26.79 65.56
C THR A 631 61.28 -26.24 65.29
N VAL A 632 61.61 -25.13 65.94
CA VAL A 632 62.93 -24.49 65.96
C VAL A 632 63.46 -24.54 67.39
N THR A 633 64.61 -25.17 67.62
CA THR A 633 65.29 -25.23 68.92
C THR A 633 66.49 -24.28 68.93
N ALA A 634 66.52 -23.34 69.86
CA ALA A 634 67.67 -22.48 70.15
C ALA A 634 68.55 -23.13 71.22
N ASN A 635 69.79 -23.48 70.89
CA ASN A 635 70.72 -24.13 71.81
C ASN A 635 71.72 -23.13 72.40
N PHE A 636 72.09 -23.36 73.66
CA PHE A 636 73.02 -22.54 74.45
C PHE A 636 74.01 -23.42 75.23
N ALA A 637 75.17 -22.87 75.60
CA ALA A 637 76.24 -23.53 76.37
C ALA A 637 76.69 -22.68 77.58
N ALA A 638 77.27 -23.29 78.62
CA ALA A 638 77.73 -22.57 79.82
C ALA A 638 79.07 -21.81 79.59
N ALA A 639 79.22 -20.62 80.17
CA ALA A 639 80.42 -19.78 80.03
C ALA A 639 81.54 -20.13 81.06
N PRO A 640 82.85 -20.12 80.70
CA PRO A 640 83.95 -20.53 81.59
C PRO A 640 84.30 -19.54 82.72
N ALA A 641 84.78 -20.05 83.87
CA ALA A 641 85.08 -19.28 85.09
C ALA A 641 86.51 -18.68 85.12
N ALA A 642 86.66 -17.45 85.63
CA ALA A 642 87.94 -16.73 85.76
C ALA A 642 88.72 -17.14 87.03
N ALA A 643 90.02 -17.44 86.91
CA ALA A 643 90.91 -17.81 88.02
C ALA A 643 91.67 -16.60 88.58
N GLY A 644 91.71 -16.47 89.92
CA GLY A 644 92.48 -15.46 90.66
C GLY A 644 93.73 -16.04 91.32
N ASP A 645 94.77 -15.19 91.42
CA ASP A 645 96.10 -15.48 91.97
C ASP A 645 96.28 -15.10 93.46
N ALA A 646 97.28 -15.72 94.07
CA ALA A 646 97.58 -15.80 95.50
C ALA A 646 98.08 -14.50 96.19
N GLN A 647 97.79 -14.43 97.50
CA GLN A 647 98.25 -13.48 98.54
C GLN A 647 99.76 -13.70 98.88
N PRO A 648 100.53 -12.79 99.56
CA PRO A 648 100.18 -11.95 100.74
C PRO A 648 100.84 -10.54 100.81
N VAL A 649 100.65 -9.72 101.88
CA VAL A 649 101.64 -9.38 102.97
C VAL A 649 101.22 -8.00 103.60
N PRO A 650 101.48 -7.62 104.88
CA PRO A 650 101.48 -8.30 106.20
C PRO A 650 100.61 -7.52 107.26
N THR A 651 100.37 -7.97 108.51
CA THR A 651 101.30 -7.80 109.65
C THR A 651 100.71 -8.24 111.01
N LEU A 652 101.63 -8.57 111.93
CA LEU A 652 101.61 -8.42 113.41
C LEU A 652 101.04 -9.55 114.30
N SER A 653 101.89 -10.58 114.41
CA SER A 653 102.47 -11.21 115.63
C SER A 653 101.65 -11.42 116.91
N HIS A 654 101.41 -12.71 117.18
CA HIS A 654 101.78 -13.52 118.36
C HIS A 654 101.91 -12.86 119.76
N TRP A 655 101.33 -13.60 120.73
CA TRP A 655 101.25 -13.38 122.19
C TRP A 655 100.00 -12.65 122.68
N GLY A 656 98.89 -13.38 122.70
CA GLY A 656 97.65 -12.99 123.37
C GLY A 656 96.83 -14.23 123.69
N LEU A 657 97.22 -14.89 124.79
CA LEU A 657 96.40 -15.84 125.55
C LEU A 657 96.14 -17.18 124.85
N MET A 658 97.15 -18.01 125.03
CA MET A 658 97.14 -19.45 124.89
C MET A 658 96.66 -20.09 126.21
N VAL A 659 95.84 -21.14 126.07
CA VAL A 659 95.70 -22.31 126.97
C VAL A 659 94.66 -22.28 128.11
N LEU A 660 93.89 -23.37 128.12
CA LEU A 660 93.13 -24.03 129.20
C LEU A 660 91.68 -23.61 129.52
N SER A 661 90.79 -24.59 129.30
CA SER A 661 89.70 -25.07 130.17
C SER A 661 88.55 -24.13 130.58
N LEU A 662 87.35 -24.41 130.08
CA LEU A 662 86.28 -25.18 130.77
C LEU A 662 85.12 -25.33 129.76
N LEU A 663 84.87 -26.54 129.25
CA LEU A 663 83.90 -27.51 129.78
C LEU A 663 82.43 -27.10 129.62
N CYS A 664 81.71 -28.07 129.04
CA CYS A 664 80.27 -28.30 129.13
C CYS A 664 79.36 -27.31 128.37
N GLY A 665 78.42 -27.77 127.55
CA GLY A 665 77.93 -29.11 127.37
C GLY A 665 76.45 -29.08 127.01
N ALA A 666 76.05 -30.15 126.34
CA ALA A 666 74.71 -30.74 126.34
C ALA A 666 73.60 -30.11 125.48
N GLY A 667 72.88 -31.03 124.82
CA GLY A 667 71.47 -30.89 124.47
C GLY A 667 71.23 -30.56 123.00
N ALA A 668 71.37 -31.48 122.05
CA ALA A 668 70.46 -32.59 121.74
C ALA A 668 69.10 -32.17 121.12
N TRP A 669 68.76 -32.91 120.07
CA TRP A 669 67.42 -33.45 119.78
C TRP A 669 66.46 -32.69 118.84
N MET A 670 66.38 -33.23 117.62
CA MET A 670 65.18 -33.83 117.03
C MET A 670 63.79 -33.22 117.31
N ALA A 671 63.14 -32.94 116.17
CA ALA A 671 61.78 -33.36 115.80
C ALA A 671 60.61 -32.38 115.95
N ARG A 672 59.87 -32.37 114.82
CA ARG A 672 58.41 -32.36 114.69
C ARG A 672 57.63 -31.04 114.79
N ARG A 673 56.99 -30.78 113.64
CA ARG A 673 55.58 -30.45 113.42
C ARG A 673 55.01 -29.15 114.03
N ARG A 674 54.45 -28.38 113.08
CA ARG A 674 53.38 -27.38 113.17
C ARG A 674 52.50 -27.38 114.45
N ARG A 675 52.27 -26.14 114.90
CA ARG A 675 51.03 -25.50 115.44
C ARG A 675 50.44 -26.00 116.77
N GLN A 676 50.46 -25.09 117.76
CA GLN A 676 49.28 -24.35 118.30
C GLN A 676 49.73 -22.88 118.44
N GLN A 677 49.11 -21.89 117.78
CA GLN A 677 47.91 -21.11 118.12
C GLN A 677 47.97 -20.32 119.44
N SER A 678 48.31 -19.03 119.33
CA SER A 678 47.57 -17.85 119.82
C SER A 678 48.28 -16.59 119.36
#